data_AF-A0AB34FY64-F1
#
_entry.id   AF-A0AB34FY64-F1
#
_cell.length_a   1.000
_cell.length_b   1.000
_cell.length_c   1.000
_cell.angle_alpha   90.00
_cell.angle_beta   90.00
_cell.angle_gamma   90.00
#
_symmetry.space_group_name_H-M   'P 1'
#
loop_
_entity.id
_entity.type
_entity.pdbx_description
1 polymer ?
#
loop_
_entity_poly.entity_id
_entity_poly.type
_entity_poly.pdbx_seq_one_letter_code
_entity_poly.pdbx_strand_id
1 'polypeptide(L)'
;MMEVLDFKGQDYSGPAVRMGAGVRGIEAYSAAADHGLRVVGGFCPTVGLAGGYTQGGGHGPLSSTYGLGADQVLEWEVMTIAGEHIVATPSNHSDLYWALSGGGPAIDNDDFWTFFKTWQDLLPDLTAAGGTAGFAITKDAFFIAPITIPGWTEREMSEFVTPLTDHLDQLGVQYNVATTSKPTFLEHYRVYGGPLPTGPYTIHHLFGGRMIPRATVQANGTDLVKVLRQIIENTDAFLGFVAMDVRQTDSRHAVASNAVLPAWRDALLTVLVQSTWNFSAPRSDGQRRADELTNKVVPELTRLSPESGTYMNEADFQLESWKADFYGSNYPRLLAVKSKYDPEGVLYTPTGVGSDLWSVDEDGRLCRTWDDQLEETAPVGVAMWEAWARRLRTRISSGPHGPPYSIESPDAPQVPGETRPRRNSKLAGKPGLLSWPNEKVKTAYDVVNWAAEAFGDDSAFGTRDRRDAGCEQFTYTTYSEYQTLVHEAGSGFRALGLNKADKVLIYAATSPQWLAIAHGCSSQSMVFVTAYEALGLTGLEHSLESTGAKAIFVDQSLGAKVKLVLTDKASDVQVVVFNDQPNDGTTTHSALRVELLELKQSRPHLKVLSFSELLALGRLEPSAPVPPDREEMCAIYYTSGSTGIPKGVVVKQKAVAAAKFAFENTCLFWGVTMGYSSARALFDYTLPSEVLCKGDLKAFQPTFLIGVPAVWERIKKAIISKINTAGLLQRAAFWTWLSAKDMWISSRLPELDYFDTSIFGTAAEVVGSRLRFAMSGGGPVAESTQHFLSMVVAPLVNGYGLTETMAMGGLMDPEEWHTGSLGSIPGSIEMKLVDYPEAGYLSSNPTPQGEIWIRGDSVMEGYYDNPEDTKNAIKSDGWFCTGDIGQWEPNGHFKLIDRKKNLVKTLNGEYIALEKLESIYRSATLVSNICMYASPTRARPIAIVIPSRPAIQELAVQRGLDPKGETSSLTQQPGIVSDALQQLKQVAKHANLASLEVVEGVVLVDDLEWSTENASSFNRTACDGAMC
;
A
#
# COMPACT_ATOMS: atom_id res chain seq x y z
N MET A 1 60.51 34.65 10.74
CA MET A 1 59.47 35.32 11.55
C MET A 1 58.91 34.39 12.62
N MET A 2 59.65 33.35 13.03
CA MET A 2 59.25 32.51 14.14
C MET A 2 60.49 31.92 14.80
N GLU A 3 60.55 31.96 16.12
CA GLU A 3 61.67 31.51 16.92
C GLU A 3 61.13 30.85 18.20
N VAL A 4 61.57 29.62 18.47
CA VAL A 4 61.34 28.97 19.76
C VAL A 4 62.44 29.41 20.71
N LEU A 5 62.08 30.03 21.83
CA LEU A 5 63.02 30.61 22.78
C LEU A 5 62.57 30.31 24.21
N ASP A 6 63.49 30.41 25.17
CA ASP A 6 63.17 30.29 26.59
C ASP A 6 62.79 31.68 27.12
N PHE A 7 61.49 31.91 27.32
CA PHE A 7 60.94 33.21 27.71
C PHE A 7 60.92 33.35 29.23
N LYS A 8 61.23 34.56 29.70
CA LYS A 8 61.19 34.92 31.13
C LYS A 8 60.38 36.19 31.32
N GLY A 9 59.09 36.01 31.57
CA GLY A 9 58.17 37.06 31.95
C GLY A 9 57.85 37.03 33.45
N GLN A 10 56.99 37.96 33.86
CA GLN A 10 56.55 38.06 35.25
C GLN A 10 55.69 36.86 35.69
N ASP A 11 54.79 36.39 34.82
CA ASP A 11 53.80 35.36 35.13
C ASP A 11 54.07 34.01 34.44
N TYR A 12 55.07 33.95 33.56
CA TYR A 12 55.48 32.74 32.85
C TYR A 12 57.00 32.69 32.66
N SER A 13 57.59 31.54 32.95
CA SER A 13 58.98 31.23 32.61
C SER A 13 59.06 29.84 32.00
N GLY A 14 59.61 29.75 30.79
CA GLY A 14 59.75 28.49 30.07
C GLY A 14 59.73 28.68 28.55
N PRO A 15 59.66 27.58 27.79
CA PRO A 15 59.65 27.64 26.33
C PRO A 15 58.46 28.44 25.80
N ALA A 16 58.71 29.36 24.88
CA ALA A 16 57.71 30.13 24.18
C ALA A 16 58.06 30.23 22.70
N VAL A 17 57.06 30.56 21.87
CA VAL A 17 57.26 30.78 20.44
C VAL A 17 57.00 32.24 20.15
N ARG A 18 58.04 32.97 19.77
CA ARG A 18 57.91 34.34 19.23
C ARG A 18 57.59 34.21 17.75
N MET A 19 56.49 34.82 17.32
CA MET A 19 56.02 34.72 15.94
C MET A 19 55.52 36.07 15.43
N GLY A 20 55.86 36.39 14.17
CA GLY A 20 55.43 37.61 13.50
C GLY A 20 54.04 37.48 12.88
N ALA A 21 53.46 38.63 12.50
CA ALA A 21 52.21 38.67 11.75
C ALA A 21 52.31 37.82 10.46
N GLY A 22 51.25 37.07 10.16
CA GLY A 22 51.17 36.20 8.99
C GLY A 22 51.71 34.78 9.17
N VAL A 23 52.30 34.44 10.33
CA VAL A 23 52.65 33.03 10.66
C VAL A 23 51.38 32.21 10.83
N ARG A 24 51.22 31.15 10.03
CA ARG A 24 50.05 30.29 10.03
C ARG A 24 50.14 29.20 11.10
N GLY A 25 48.99 28.72 11.55
CA GLY A 25 48.90 27.64 12.54
C GLY A 25 49.76 26.43 12.20
N ILE A 26 49.77 25.98 10.94
CA ILE A 26 50.57 24.82 10.51
C ILE A 26 52.08 25.02 10.65
N GLU A 27 52.55 26.24 10.43
CA GLU A 27 53.96 26.59 10.56
C GLU A 27 54.34 26.55 12.04
N ALA A 28 53.51 27.14 12.91
CA ALA A 28 53.71 27.13 14.36
C ALA A 28 53.64 25.74 14.98
N TYR A 29 52.68 24.90 14.55
CA TYR A 29 52.57 23.52 15.03
C TYR A 29 53.80 22.69 14.66
N SER A 30 54.30 22.85 13.43
CA SER A 30 55.48 22.12 12.96
C SER A 30 56.72 22.52 13.75
N ALA A 31 56.94 23.83 13.94
CA ALA A 31 58.10 24.32 14.70
C ALA A 31 58.05 23.96 16.18
N ALA A 32 56.86 23.96 16.79
CA ALA A 32 56.68 23.51 18.16
C ALA A 32 56.94 22.00 18.29
N ALA A 33 56.43 21.19 17.36
CA ALA A 33 56.62 19.75 17.35
C ALA A 33 58.10 19.35 17.22
N ASP A 34 58.89 20.04 16.40
CA ASP A 34 60.33 19.81 16.25
C ASP A 34 61.12 19.99 17.57
N HIS A 35 60.57 20.77 18.50
CA HIS A 35 61.14 21.01 19.83
C HIS A 35 60.44 20.20 20.95
N GLY A 36 59.53 19.29 20.60
CA GLY A 36 58.74 18.52 21.57
C GLY A 36 57.69 19.35 22.33
N LEU A 37 57.30 20.51 21.79
CA LEU A 37 56.35 21.46 22.37
C LEU A 37 55.02 21.45 21.62
N ARG A 38 54.04 22.18 22.15
CA ARG A 38 52.72 22.40 21.54
C ARG A 38 52.37 23.89 21.63
N VAL A 39 51.62 24.39 20.64
CA VAL A 39 51.08 25.76 20.62
C VAL A 39 49.57 25.68 20.48
N VAL A 40 48.83 26.51 21.22
CA VAL A 40 47.38 26.63 21.06
C VAL A 40 47.10 27.44 19.80
N GLY A 41 46.35 26.85 18.87
CA GLY A 41 45.94 27.51 17.63
C GLY A 41 44.60 26.98 17.13
N GLY A 42 44.13 27.57 16.02
CA GLY A 42 42.81 27.28 15.45
C GLY A 42 42.67 25.89 14.82
N PHE A 43 41.42 25.51 14.55
CA PHE A 43 41.08 24.28 13.80
C PHE A 43 41.60 24.33 12.36
N CYS A 44 41.63 25.52 11.74
CA CYS A 44 42.11 25.72 10.39
C CYS A 44 43.64 25.95 10.38
N PRO A 45 44.44 25.10 9.73
CA PRO A 45 45.91 25.19 9.73
C PRO A 45 46.46 26.46 9.06
N THR A 46 45.65 27.14 8.24
CA THR A 46 46.03 28.35 7.51
C THR A 46 45.79 29.65 8.29
N VAL A 47 45.13 29.61 9.44
CA VAL A 47 44.83 30.81 10.24
C VAL A 47 46.13 31.40 10.79
N GLY A 48 46.31 32.70 10.61
CA GLY A 48 47.44 33.44 11.20
C GLY A 48 47.28 33.51 12.72
N LEU A 49 48.26 32.99 13.47
CA LEU A 49 48.17 32.94 14.94
C LEU A 49 48.47 34.29 15.58
N ALA A 50 49.38 35.08 15.00
CA ALA A 50 49.65 36.46 15.40
C ALA A 50 48.75 37.43 14.61
N GLY A 51 47.84 38.10 15.30
CA GLY A 51 46.85 39.01 14.71
C GLY A 51 45.43 38.66 15.15
N GLY A 52 44.45 38.79 14.25
CA GLY A 52 43.02 38.66 14.57
C GLY A 52 42.60 37.39 15.31
N TYR A 53 43.33 36.27 15.17
CA TYR A 53 43.05 35.05 15.93
C TYR A 53 43.26 35.25 17.44
N THR A 54 44.47 35.67 17.85
CA THR A 54 44.80 35.92 19.26
C THR A 54 44.16 37.21 19.77
N GLN A 55 43.99 38.22 18.91
CA GLN A 55 43.33 39.48 19.29
C GLN A 55 41.81 39.36 19.43
N GLY A 56 41.18 38.41 18.74
CA GLY A 56 39.74 38.11 18.83
C GLY A 56 39.40 36.98 19.81
N GLY A 57 40.27 36.69 20.78
CA GLY A 57 40.11 35.57 21.72
C GLY A 57 40.76 34.29 21.20
N GLY A 58 40.30 33.76 20.07
CA GLY A 58 40.89 32.59 19.40
C GLY A 58 40.60 31.25 20.09
N HIS A 59 39.98 30.31 19.38
CA HIS A 59 39.64 28.98 19.91
C HIS A 59 40.19 27.84 19.02
N GLY A 60 40.29 26.63 19.56
CA GLY A 60 40.82 25.48 18.84
C GLY A 60 40.77 24.15 19.60
N PRO A 61 41.31 23.07 19.02
CA PRO A 61 41.26 21.72 19.62
C PRO A 61 41.90 21.63 21.01
N LEU A 62 42.84 22.53 21.31
CA LEU A 62 43.55 22.59 22.58
C LEU A 62 42.91 23.54 23.59
N SER A 63 41.89 24.32 23.20
CA SER A 63 41.37 25.39 24.04
C SER A 63 40.67 24.90 25.30
N SER A 64 39.99 23.76 25.27
CA SER A 64 39.38 23.17 26.47
C SER A 64 40.40 22.77 27.53
N THR A 65 41.67 22.56 27.14
CA THR A 65 42.75 22.14 28.04
C THR A 65 43.62 23.32 28.48
N TYR A 66 43.88 24.28 27.59
CA TYR A 66 44.88 25.32 27.82
C TYR A 66 44.31 26.75 27.85
N GLY A 67 43.03 26.96 27.51
CA GLY A 67 42.41 28.28 27.40
C GLY A 67 42.32 28.80 25.95
N LEU A 68 41.79 30.01 25.79
CA LEU A 68 41.74 30.69 24.49
C LEU A 68 43.15 31.06 24.01
N GLY A 69 43.30 31.32 22.71
CA GLY A 69 44.56 31.76 22.11
C GLY A 69 45.06 33.06 22.73
N ALA A 70 44.15 33.99 23.02
CA ALA A 70 44.42 35.24 23.73
C ALA A 70 45.02 35.00 25.11
N ASP A 71 44.56 33.96 25.82
CA ASP A 71 45.07 33.60 27.15
C ASP A 71 46.54 33.13 27.10
N GLN A 72 47.03 32.73 25.92
CA GLN A 72 48.41 32.26 25.74
C GLN A 72 49.40 33.36 25.36
N VAL A 73 48.93 34.59 25.13
CA VAL A 73 49.81 35.67 24.67
C VAL A 73 50.62 36.22 25.83
N LEU A 74 51.94 36.09 25.77
CA LEU A 74 52.84 36.57 26.83
C LEU A 74 53.24 38.04 26.64
N GLU A 75 53.38 38.47 25.39
CA GLU A 75 53.89 39.79 25.01
C GLU A 75 53.41 40.14 23.60
N TRP A 76 53.09 41.43 23.38
CA TRP A 76 52.79 42.01 22.07
C TRP A 76 53.90 42.97 21.66
N GLU A 77 54.49 42.73 20.51
CA GLU A 77 55.41 43.67 19.87
C GLU A 77 54.68 44.38 18.73
N VAL A 78 54.46 45.69 18.89
CA VAL A 78 53.66 46.51 17.97
C VAL A 78 54.41 47.76 17.54
N MET A 79 54.14 48.22 16.32
CA MET A 79 54.63 49.50 15.81
C MET A 79 53.50 50.53 15.91
N THR A 80 53.76 51.68 16.54
CA THR A 80 52.79 52.78 16.56
C THR A 80 52.74 53.50 15.21
N ILE A 81 51.71 54.32 15.01
CA ILE A 81 51.60 55.20 13.83
C ILE A 81 52.77 56.19 13.71
N ALA A 82 53.48 56.47 14.80
CA ALA A 82 54.66 57.31 14.81
C ALA A 82 55.95 56.55 14.42
N GLY A 83 55.85 55.25 14.13
CA GLY A 83 56.98 54.37 13.82
C GLY A 83 57.77 53.93 15.06
N GLU A 84 57.20 54.06 16.26
CA GLU A 84 57.84 53.60 17.49
C GLU A 84 57.54 52.12 17.75
N HIS A 85 58.56 51.34 18.10
CA HIS A 85 58.41 49.95 18.48
C HIS A 85 58.07 49.85 19.97
N ILE A 86 56.88 49.34 20.29
CA ILE A 86 56.37 49.17 21.66
C ILE A 86 56.24 47.68 21.96
N VAL A 87 56.69 47.31 23.16
CA VAL A 87 56.55 45.98 23.73
C VAL A 87 55.53 46.05 24.87
N ALA A 88 54.32 45.54 24.63
CA ALA A 88 53.22 45.51 25.58
C ALA A 88 53.11 44.14 26.26
N THR A 89 53.09 44.14 27.58
CA THR A 89 52.99 42.96 28.46
C THR A 89 51.93 43.21 29.53
N PRO A 90 51.55 42.21 30.35
CA PRO A 90 50.62 42.43 31.47
C PRO A 90 51.02 43.55 32.45
N SER A 91 52.32 43.90 32.52
CA SER A 91 52.85 44.92 33.45
C SER A 91 53.49 46.14 32.78
N ASN A 92 53.69 46.13 31.46
CA ASN A 92 54.22 47.26 30.69
C ASN A 92 53.29 47.57 29.52
N HIS A 93 52.75 48.79 29.42
CA HIS A 93 51.64 49.11 28.51
C HIS A 93 50.45 48.15 28.66
N SER A 94 50.04 47.92 29.92
CA SER A 94 49.05 46.90 30.30
C SER A 94 47.65 47.15 29.74
N ASP A 95 47.29 48.41 29.51
CA ASP A 95 46.06 48.83 28.85
C ASP A 95 46.04 48.43 27.37
N LEU A 96 47.16 48.64 26.67
CA LEU A 96 47.36 48.21 25.30
C LEU A 96 47.42 46.69 25.21
N TYR A 97 48.15 46.03 26.11
CA TYR A 97 48.16 44.56 26.19
C TYR A 97 46.75 44.00 26.41
N TRP A 98 45.97 44.58 27.32
CA TRP A 98 44.58 44.16 27.57
C TRP A 98 43.68 44.37 26.35
N ALA A 99 43.77 45.53 25.69
CA ALA A 99 43.00 45.82 24.49
C ALA A 99 43.35 44.88 23.32
N LEU A 100 44.64 44.58 23.13
CA LEU A 100 45.10 43.66 22.09
C LEU A 100 44.84 42.19 22.42
N SER A 101 44.57 41.85 23.68
CA SER A 101 44.25 40.49 24.13
C SER A 101 42.73 40.28 24.26
N GLY A 102 41.96 40.65 23.22
CA GLY A 102 40.50 40.42 23.18
C GLY A 102 39.65 41.48 22.47
N GLY A 103 40.22 42.60 22.02
CA GLY A 103 39.51 43.67 21.31
C GLY A 103 40.12 44.01 19.94
N GLY A 104 39.63 43.37 18.87
CA GLY A 104 39.93 43.79 17.49
C GLY A 104 39.10 45.02 17.06
N PRO A 105 39.55 45.83 16.08
CA PRO A 105 38.77 46.94 15.55
C PRO A 105 37.49 46.45 14.85
N ALA A 106 36.36 47.11 15.11
CA ALA A 106 35.07 46.86 14.45
C ALA A 106 34.78 47.98 13.44
N ILE A 107 34.31 47.60 12.24
CA ILE A 107 33.80 48.52 11.20
C ILE A 107 32.35 48.88 11.56
N ASP A 108 31.91 50.10 11.28
CA ASP A 108 30.48 50.44 11.38
C ASP A 108 29.67 49.57 10.40
N ASN A 109 28.53 49.04 10.86
CA ASN A 109 27.74 48.10 10.09
C ASN A 109 27.23 48.70 8.75
N ASP A 110 26.95 50.01 8.69
CA ASP A 110 26.47 50.64 7.45
C ASP A 110 27.62 50.88 6.44
N ASP A 111 28.83 51.18 6.92
CA ASP A 111 30.03 51.30 6.08
C ASP A 111 30.40 49.95 5.45
N PHE A 112 30.24 48.86 6.19
CA PHE A 112 30.43 47.50 5.69
C PHE A 112 29.52 47.17 4.49
N TRP A 113 28.21 47.43 4.61
CA TRP A 113 27.27 47.15 3.52
C TRP A 113 27.42 48.13 2.34
N THR A 114 27.92 49.34 2.59
CA THR A 114 28.28 50.30 1.54
C THR A 114 29.48 49.79 0.74
N PHE A 115 30.53 49.30 1.40
CA PHE A 115 31.65 48.66 0.72
C PHE A 115 31.22 47.42 -0.07
N PHE A 116 30.37 46.56 0.51
CA PHE A 116 29.85 45.39 -0.19
C PHE A 116 29.08 45.77 -1.45
N LYS A 117 28.30 46.86 -1.43
CA LYS A 117 27.62 47.37 -2.62
C LYS A 117 28.62 47.80 -3.70
N THR A 118 29.71 48.48 -3.33
CA THR A 118 30.80 48.84 -4.25
C THR A 118 31.42 47.59 -4.90
N TRP A 119 31.66 46.53 -4.12
CA TRP A 119 32.10 45.24 -4.66
C TRP A 119 31.08 44.64 -5.64
N GLN A 120 29.81 44.62 -5.25
CA GLN A 120 28.74 44.10 -6.09
C GLN A 120 28.65 44.81 -7.46
N ASP A 121 28.86 46.13 -7.48
CA ASP A 121 28.78 46.95 -8.69
C ASP A 121 29.93 46.68 -9.68
N LEU A 122 31.04 46.13 -9.22
CA LEU A 122 32.17 45.75 -10.09
C LEU A 122 32.03 44.36 -10.73
N LEU A 123 31.14 43.51 -10.21
CA LEU A 123 30.97 42.13 -10.68
C LEU A 123 30.56 42.02 -12.16
N PRO A 124 29.66 42.87 -12.71
CA PRO A 124 29.34 42.82 -14.13
C PRO A 124 30.57 43.04 -15.03
N ASP A 125 31.43 44.00 -14.68
CA ASP A 125 32.64 44.33 -15.45
C ASP A 125 33.71 43.25 -15.29
N LEU A 126 33.88 42.71 -14.07
CA LEU A 126 34.79 41.59 -13.80
C LEU A 126 34.46 40.39 -14.70
N THR A 127 33.20 40.00 -14.73
CA THR A 127 32.78 38.81 -15.47
C THR A 127 32.75 39.06 -16.98
N ALA A 128 32.49 40.30 -17.43
CA ALA A 128 32.62 40.69 -18.83
C ALA A 128 34.08 40.62 -19.33
N ALA A 129 35.05 40.84 -18.46
CA ALA A 129 36.48 40.66 -18.75
C ALA A 129 36.92 39.18 -18.80
N GLY A 130 36.00 38.23 -18.60
CA GLY A 130 36.30 36.79 -18.49
C GLY A 130 36.77 36.37 -17.11
N GLY A 131 36.55 37.22 -16.10
CA GLY A 131 36.92 36.96 -14.71
C GLY A 131 35.93 36.09 -13.94
N THR A 132 36.46 35.44 -12.91
CA THR A 132 35.69 34.75 -11.88
C THR A 132 36.16 35.21 -10.50
N ALA A 133 35.25 35.31 -9.54
CA ALA A 133 35.60 35.58 -8.15
C ALA A 133 34.74 34.76 -7.21
N GLY A 134 35.39 34.06 -6.28
CA GLY A 134 34.76 33.58 -5.06
C GLY A 134 34.81 34.66 -4.00
N PHE A 135 33.78 34.81 -3.21
CA PHE A 135 33.80 35.69 -2.04
C PHE A 135 32.76 35.24 -1.03
N ALA A 136 32.84 35.73 0.19
CA ALA A 136 31.88 35.35 1.21
C ALA A 136 31.70 36.39 2.30
N ILE A 137 30.53 36.35 2.94
CA ILE A 137 30.09 37.25 3.99
C ILE A 137 29.66 36.41 5.20
N THR A 138 30.29 36.65 6.34
CA THR A 138 29.85 36.23 7.68
C THR A 138 29.34 37.45 8.46
N LYS A 139 28.85 37.23 9.69
CA LYS A 139 28.60 38.32 10.65
C LYS A 139 29.86 39.12 10.99
N ASP A 140 31.03 38.49 10.92
CA ASP A 140 32.27 39.04 11.47
C ASP A 140 33.29 39.48 10.40
N ALA A 141 33.12 39.03 9.16
CA ALA A 141 34.11 39.20 8.10
C ALA A 141 33.53 39.10 6.69
N PHE A 142 34.12 39.86 5.78
CA PHE A 142 33.99 39.73 4.34
C PHE A 142 35.35 39.37 3.74
N PHE A 143 35.39 38.37 2.87
CA PHE A 143 36.62 37.98 2.19
C PHE A 143 36.38 37.66 0.71
N ILE A 144 37.35 38.02 -0.12
CA ILE A 144 37.37 37.71 -1.55
C ILE A 144 38.47 36.65 -1.77
N ALA A 145 38.12 35.55 -2.41
CA ALA A 145 38.99 34.38 -2.60
C ALA A 145 38.98 33.89 -4.06
N PRO A 146 40.18 33.74 -4.64
CA PRO A 146 40.82 34.78 -5.44
C PRO A 146 39.96 35.31 -6.61
N ILE A 147 40.21 36.55 -7.02
CA ILE A 147 39.78 37.05 -8.34
C ILE A 147 40.72 36.45 -9.40
N THR A 148 40.17 35.73 -10.36
CA THR A 148 40.94 35.03 -11.40
C THR A 148 40.49 35.48 -12.78
N ILE A 149 41.40 36.08 -13.55
CA ILE A 149 41.18 36.46 -14.95
C ILE A 149 42.29 35.85 -15.82
N PRO A 150 41.98 34.86 -16.68
CA PRO A 150 42.98 34.23 -17.53
C PRO A 150 43.63 35.22 -18.50
N GLY A 151 44.96 35.17 -18.59
CA GLY A 151 45.75 36.00 -19.52
C GLY A 151 46.09 37.41 -19.01
N TRP A 152 45.59 37.82 -17.85
CA TRP A 152 45.93 39.10 -17.25
C TRP A 152 47.26 39.05 -16.47
N THR A 153 47.92 40.20 -16.45
CA THR A 153 49.11 40.49 -15.65
C THR A 153 48.74 41.00 -14.26
N GLU A 154 49.70 40.98 -13.33
CA GLU A 154 49.53 41.54 -11.98
C GLU A 154 49.15 43.03 -12.03
N ARG A 155 49.69 43.79 -12.99
CA ARG A 155 49.36 45.21 -13.18
C ARG A 155 47.91 45.42 -13.58
N GLU A 156 47.41 44.68 -14.57
CA GLU A 156 46.01 44.79 -15.03
C GLU A 156 45.04 44.42 -13.90
N MET A 157 45.36 43.40 -13.09
CA MET A 157 44.57 43.05 -11.92
C MET A 157 44.59 44.16 -10.86
N SER A 158 45.76 44.71 -10.54
CA SER A 158 45.89 45.81 -9.57
C SER A 158 45.11 47.05 -10.02
N GLU A 159 45.19 47.42 -11.30
CA GLU A 159 44.43 48.54 -11.87
C GLU A 159 42.91 48.31 -11.74
N PHE A 160 42.44 47.09 -12.01
CA PHE A 160 41.02 46.74 -11.92
C PHE A 160 40.45 46.81 -10.50
N VAL A 161 41.22 46.42 -9.48
CA VAL A 161 40.74 46.46 -8.08
C VAL A 161 40.88 47.83 -7.41
N THR A 162 41.51 48.81 -8.08
CA THR A 162 41.71 50.18 -7.55
C THR A 162 40.44 50.81 -6.96
N PRO A 163 39.25 50.73 -7.59
CA PRO A 163 38.03 51.31 -7.01
C PRO A 163 37.65 50.72 -5.65
N LEU A 164 38.04 49.48 -5.35
CA LEU A 164 37.81 48.84 -4.05
C LEU A 164 38.80 49.32 -3.01
N THR A 165 40.08 49.37 -3.37
CA THR A 165 41.14 49.83 -2.46
C THR A 165 40.96 51.30 -2.10
N ASP A 166 40.60 52.15 -3.08
CA ASP A 166 40.30 53.56 -2.84
C ASP A 166 39.12 53.75 -1.88
N HIS A 167 38.10 52.88 -1.97
CA HIS A 167 36.95 52.92 -1.08
C HIS A 167 37.30 52.46 0.34
N LEU A 168 38.14 51.41 0.47
CA LEU A 168 38.64 50.95 1.77
C LEU A 168 39.54 51.98 2.45
N ASP A 169 40.38 52.67 1.68
CA ASP A 169 41.21 53.78 2.15
C ASP A 169 40.34 54.95 2.67
N GLN A 170 39.24 55.27 1.97
CA GLN A 170 38.27 56.30 2.41
C GLN A 170 37.56 55.91 3.72
N LEU A 171 37.25 54.64 3.91
CA LEU A 171 36.66 54.11 5.15
C LEU A 171 37.67 53.89 6.27
N GLY A 172 38.97 54.05 6.02
CA GLY A 172 40.03 53.81 7.00
C GLY A 172 40.19 52.35 7.41
N VAL A 173 39.74 51.40 6.57
CA VAL A 173 39.78 49.96 6.86
C VAL A 173 41.14 49.40 6.49
N GLN A 174 41.79 48.69 7.41
CA GLN A 174 43.03 47.96 7.13
C GLN A 174 42.72 46.71 6.29
N TYR A 175 43.39 46.55 5.14
CA TYR A 175 43.20 45.39 4.26
C TYR A 175 44.54 44.84 3.72
N ASN A 176 44.53 43.59 3.29
CA ASN A 176 45.65 42.95 2.59
C ASN A 176 45.22 42.57 1.18
N VAL A 177 45.89 43.13 0.17
CA VAL A 177 45.69 42.77 -1.24
C VAL A 177 47.00 42.19 -1.78
N ALA A 178 46.92 40.99 -2.36
CA ALA A 178 48.02 40.35 -3.06
C ALA A 178 47.56 40.01 -4.49
N THR A 179 48.26 40.56 -5.49
CA THR A 179 48.06 40.21 -6.90
C THR A 179 49.22 39.33 -7.36
N THR A 180 48.91 38.23 -8.05
CA THR A 180 49.93 37.31 -8.58
C THR A 180 49.54 36.85 -9.97
N SER A 181 50.51 36.61 -10.85
CA SER A 181 50.30 35.90 -12.12
C SER A 181 51.11 34.60 -12.17
N LYS A 182 50.54 33.57 -12.81
CA LYS A 182 51.19 32.26 -13.01
C LYS A 182 51.12 31.83 -14.47
N PRO A 183 52.18 31.22 -15.03
CA PRO A 183 52.19 30.75 -16.42
C PRO A 183 51.16 29.67 -16.75
N THR A 184 50.75 28.88 -15.75
CA THR A 184 49.77 27.81 -15.92
C THR A 184 48.65 27.86 -14.89
N PHE A 185 47.47 27.39 -15.27
CA PHE A 185 46.33 27.29 -14.36
C PHE A 185 46.61 26.37 -13.17
N LEU A 186 47.39 25.29 -13.36
CA LEU A 186 47.73 24.38 -12.26
C LEU A 186 48.57 25.07 -11.18
N GLU A 187 49.52 25.92 -11.57
CA GLU A 187 50.32 26.70 -10.62
C GLU A 187 49.46 27.75 -9.90
N HIS A 188 48.58 28.44 -10.63
CA HIS A 188 47.58 29.34 -10.04
C HIS A 188 46.71 28.60 -9.01
N TYR A 189 46.13 27.46 -9.40
CA TYR A 189 45.27 26.66 -8.55
C TYR A 189 46.00 26.16 -7.30
N ARG A 190 47.26 25.74 -7.38
CA ARG A 190 48.05 25.31 -6.20
C ARG A 190 48.27 26.43 -5.19
N VAL A 191 48.41 27.67 -5.65
CA VAL A 191 48.60 28.84 -4.78
C VAL A 191 47.34 29.12 -3.97
N TYR A 192 46.17 29.08 -4.63
CA TYR A 192 44.91 29.54 -4.01
C TYR A 192 43.98 28.41 -3.53
N GLY A 193 44.04 27.24 -4.16
CA GLY A 193 43.23 26.04 -3.86
C GLY A 193 44.00 24.95 -3.08
N GLY A 194 45.25 25.19 -2.71
CA GLY A 194 46.08 24.27 -1.92
C GLY A 194 46.70 23.11 -2.72
N PRO A 195 47.59 22.32 -2.10
CA PRO A 195 48.15 21.13 -2.73
C PRO A 195 47.10 20.00 -2.77
N LEU A 196 46.87 19.44 -3.94
CA LEU A 196 46.09 18.21 -4.09
C LEU A 196 46.74 17.06 -3.29
N PRO A 197 45.96 16.15 -2.67
CA PRO A 197 44.51 16.00 -2.76
C PRO A 197 43.71 16.76 -1.69
N THR A 198 44.38 17.35 -0.70
CA THR A 198 43.75 18.01 0.45
C THR A 198 43.60 19.51 0.18
N GLY A 199 42.47 19.90 -0.42
CA GLY A 199 42.08 21.30 -0.57
C GLY A 199 41.76 21.98 0.78
N PRO A 200 41.53 23.31 0.79
CA PRO A 200 41.31 24.08 2.02
C PRO A 200 39.91 23.90 2.64
N TYR A 201 38.99 23.23 1.95
CA TYR A 201 37.58 23.12 2.37
C TYR A 201 37.30 21.80 3.09
N THR A 202 36.52 21.87 4.16
CA THR A 202 36.13 20.71 5.00
C THR A 202 34.65 20.39 4.81
N ILE A 203 34.29 19.10 4.76
CA ILE A 203 32.93 18.63 4.45
C ILE A 203 32.04 18.64 5.71
N HIS A 204 31.58 19.83 6.13
CA HIS A 204 30.77 19.97 7.34
C HIS A 204 29.67 21.04 7.23
N HIS A 205 29.32 21.43 6.01
CA HIS A 205 28.30 22.46 5.76
C HIS A 205 27.01 21.84 5.21
N LEU A 206 25.88 22.35 5.69
CA LEU A 206 24.59 22.27 5.02
C LEU A 206 24.53 23.39 3.98
N PHE A 207 24.02 23.08 2.79
CA PHE A 207 23.95 24.02 1.69
C PHE A 207 22.49 24.27 1.29
N GLY A 208 22.19 25.54 1.07
CA GLY A 208 21.13 26.02 0.20
C GLY A 208 21.73 27.01 -0.79
N GLY A 209 20.99 27.44 -1.80
CA GLY A 209 21.54 28.43 -2.71
C GLY A 209 20.56 28.93 -3.76
N ARG A 210 20.96 30.01 -4.43
CA ARG A 210 20.19 30.63 -5.51
C ARG A 210 21.12 31.30 -6.52
N MET A 211 20.80 31.17 -7.81
CA MET A 211 21.43 31.98 -8.84
C MET A 211 20.76 33.35 -8.95
N ILE A 212 21.57 34.41 -9.00
CA ILE A 212 21.08 35.78 -9.15
C ILE A 212 21.39 36.25 -10.57
N PRO A 213 20.35 36.58 -11.36
CA PRO A 213 20.51 37.11 -12.71
C PRO A 213 21.31 38.41 -12.73
N ARG A 214 22.08 38.61 -13.81
CA ARG A 214 22.81 39.85 -14.07
C ARG A 214 21.91 41.08 -14.00
N ALA A 215 20.72 40.99 -14.59
CA ALA A 215 19.73 42.07 -14.57
C ALA A 215 19.33 42.43 -13.12
N THR A 216 19.19 41.45 -12.23
CA THR A 216 18.89 41.69 -10.81
C THR A 216 20.03 42.43 -10.12
N VAL A 217 21.29 42.02 -10.36
CA VAL A 217 22.47 42.68 -9.78
C VAL A 217 22.59 44.13 -10.26
N GLN A 218 22.33 44.39 -11.54
CA GLN A 218 22.48 45.71 -12.16
C GLN A 218 21.30 46.65 -11.88
N ALA A 219 20.06 46.17 -11.96
CA ALA A 219 18.85 46.99 -11.83
C ALA A 219 18.34 47.10 -10.39
N ASN A 220 18.42 46.00 -9.63
CA ASN A 220 17.84 45.88 -8.27
C ASN A 220 18.93 45.62 -7.21
N GLY A 221 20.16 46.06 -7.48
CA GLY A 221 21.32 45.72 -6.65
C GLY A 221 21.19 46.14 -5.18
N THR A 222 20.49 47.23 -4.90
CA THR A 222 20.22 47.70 -3.53
C THR A 222 19.29 46.76 -2.77
N ASP A 223 18.29 46.18 -3.43
CA ASP A 223 17.37 45.24 -2.77
C ASP A 223 18.04 43.89 -2.54
N LEU A 224 18.97 43.49 -3.42
CA LEU A 224 19.85 42.36 -3.17
C LEU A 224 20.67 42.56 -1.89
N VAL A 225 21.35 43.70 -1.73
CA VAL A 225 22.10 44.00 -0.50
C VAL A 225 21.22 43.98 0.75
N LYS A 226 19.99 44.51 0.69
CA LYS A 226 19.05 44.47 1.82
C LYS A 226 18.71 43.04 2.23
N VAL A 227 18.41 42.16 1.28
CA VAL A 227 18.08 40.76 1.58
C VAL A 227 19.29 40.03 2.15
N LEU A 228 20.48 40.21 1.56
CA LEU A 228 21.72 39.61 2.07
C LEU A 228 22.02 40.09 3.49
N ARG A 229 21.83 41.38 3.77
CA ARG A 229 21.94 41.96 5.11
C ARG A 229 20.96 41.34 6.10
N GLN A 230 19.69 41.23 5.72
CA GLN A 230 18.69 40.59 6.57
C GLN A 230 19.04 39.13 6.89
N ILE A 231 19.59 38.38 5.95
CA ILE A 231 20.00 36.99 6.19
C ILE A 231 21.17 36.95 7.17
N ILE A 232 22.23 37.74 6.96
CA ILE A 232 23.42 37.76 7.83
C ILE A 232 23.08 38.24 9.24
N GLU A 233 22.24 39.26 9.38
CA GLU A 233 21.91 39.85 10.68
C GLU A 233 20.92 38.99 11.49
N ASN A 234 19.96 38.33 10.83
CA ASN A 234 18.86 37.66 11.51
C ASN A 234 19.00 36.13 11.61
N THR A 235 20.03 35.55 10.99
CA THR A 235 20.24 34.09 10.98
C THR A 235 21.69 33.75 11.33
N ASP A 236 21.98 32.47 11.58
CA ASP A 236 23.36 31.99 11.72
C ASP A 236 23.93 31.45 10.39
N ALA A 237 23.31 31.82 9.27
CA ALA A 237 23.80 31.45 7.95
C ALA A 237 25.04 32.27 7.58
N PHE A 238 25.97 31.60 6.91
CA PHE A 238 27.09 32.22 6.22
C PHE A 238 26.81 32.21 4.71
N LEU A 239 27.14 33.31 4.02
CA LEU A 239 26.85 33.46 2.59
C LEU A 239 28.15 33.37 1.78
N GLY A 240 28.28 32.31 0.99
CA GLY A 240 29.29 32.18 -0.05
C GLY A 240 28.77 32.66 -1.40
N PHE A 241 29.66 33.12 -2.27
CA PHE A 241 29.31 33.63 -3.58
C PHE A 241 30.33 33.19 -4.62
N VAL A 242 29.85 32.92 -5.82
CA VAL A 242 30.70 32.78 -7.00
C VAL A 242 30.16 33.68 -8.12
N ALA A 243 30.95 34.69 -8.49
CA ALA A 243 30.68 35.55 -9.63
C ALA A 243 31.30 34.95 -10.90
N MET A 244 30.48 34.81 -11.93
CA MET A 244 30.91 34.28 -13.24
C MET A 244 29.96 34.68 -14.37
N ASP A 245 30.45 34.63 -15.60
CA ASP A 245 29.63 34.71 -16.82
C ASP A 245 29.92 33.51 -17.70
N VAL A 246 28.90 32.72 -17.98
CA VAL A 246 28.99 31.51 -18.81
C VAL A 246 28.27 31.67 -20.14
N ARG A 247 27.93 32.91 -20.54
CA ARG A 247 27.45 33.22 -21.89
C ARG A 247 28.59 33.01 -22.87
N GLN A 248 28.31 32.30 -23.95
CA GLN A 248 29.28 32.13 -25.04
C GLN A 248 29.34 33.42 -25.85
N THR A 249 30.29 34.29 -25.52
CA THR A 249 30.55 35.53 -26.27
C THR A 249 31.65 35.36 -27.32
N ASP A 250 32.46 34.29 -27.26
CA ASP A 250 33.49 33.96 -28.25
C ASP A 250 32.97 32.91 -29.24
N SER A 251 32.83 33.30 -30.51
CA SER A 251 32.37 32.45 -31.61
C SER A 251 33.27 31.23 -31.89
N ARG A 252 34.48 31.18 -31.31
CA ARG A 252 35.42 30.05 -31.44
C ARG A 252 35.07 28.84 -30.57
N HIS A 253 34.14 28.97 -29.62
CA HIS A 253 33.78 27.91 -28.68
C HIS A 253 32.26 27.70 -28.60
N ALA A 254 31.56 27.80 -29.74
CA ALA A 254 30.16 27.45 -29.83
C ALA A 254 29.95 25.97 -29.42
N VAL A 255 29.53 25.73 -28.18
CA VAL A 255 29.21 24.38 -27.70
C VAL A 255 27.76 24.09 -28.02
N ALA A 256 27.47 22.87 -28.50
CA ALA A 256 26.11 22.42 -28.76
C ALA A 256 25.20 22.59 -27.52
N SER A 257 23.90 22.82 -27.77
CA SER A 257 22.87 22.81 -26.72
C SER A 257 22.99 21.55 -25.87
N ASN A 258 22.93 21.70 -24.54
CA ASN A 258 23.12 20.63 -23.57
C ASN A 258 22.06 20.69 -22.46
N ALA A 259 22.15 19.75 -21.51
CA ALA A 259 21.16 19.53 -20.46
C ALA A 259 21.20 20.56 -19.30
N VAL A 260 22.20 21.43 -19.26
CA VAL A 260 22.43 22.36 -18.14
C VAL A 260 21.25 23.33 -18.00
N LEU A 261 20.85 23.63 -16.75
CA LEU A 261 19.82 24.62 -16.43
C LEU A 261 20.01 25.92 -17.23
N PRO A 262 19.01 26.39 -18.01
CA PRO A 262 19.17 27.58 -18.84
C PRO A 262 19.52 28.86 -18.07
N ALA A 263 19.07 28.98 -16.82
CA ALA A 263 19.32 30.14 -15.96
C ALA A 263 20.80 30.47 -15.75
N TRP A 264 21.70 29.49 -15.93
CA TRP A 264 23.14 29.72 -15.96
C TRP A 264 23.55 30.82 -16.97
N ARG A 265 22.85 30.94 -18.10
CA ARG A 265 23.15 31.93 -19.15
C ARG A 265 22.81 33.35 -18.74
N ASP A 266 21.90 33.53 -17.78
CA ASP A 266 21.49 34.85 -17.32
C ASP A 266 22.07 35.21 -15.95
N ALA A 267 22.53 34.20 -15.20
CA ALA A 267 23.16 34.34 -13.89
C ALA A 267 24.47 35.16 -13.98
N LEU A 268 24.66 36.04 -13.01
CA LEU A 268 25.94 36.70 -12.73
C LEU A 268 26.57 36.16 -11.44
N LEU A 269 25.72 35.73 -10.50
CA LEU A 269 26.14 35.23 -9.19
C LEU A 269 25.46 33.90 -8.88
N THR A 270 26.20 33.00 -8.24
CA THR A 270 25.61 31.91 -7.44
C THR A 270 25.81 32.27 -5.97
N VAL A 271 24.73 32.40 -5.22
CA VAL A 271 24.74 32.62 -3.77
C VAL A 271 24.56 31.28 -3.09
N LEU A 272 25.51 30.91 -2.25
CA LEU A 272 25.51 29.71 -1.42
C LEU A 272 25.16 30.12 0.00
N VAL A 273 24.04 29.64 0.51
CA VAL A 273 23.63 29.82 1.90
C VAL A 273 24.10 28.60 2.69
N GLN A 274 24.97 28.80 3.65
CA GLN A 274 25.61 27.72 4.38
C GLN A 274 25.28 27.78 5.87
N SER A 275 25.07 26.61 6.47
CA SER A 275 25.06 26.44 7.92
C SER A 275 26.01 25.32 8.33
N THR A 276 26.48 25.31 9.57
CA THR A 276 27.40 24.28 10.05
C THR A 276 26.65 23.04 10.53
N TRP A 277 27.12 21.87 10.14
CA TRP A 277 26.66 20.59 10.66
C TRP A 277 27.52 20.18 11.86
N ASN A 278 26.88 20.03 13.02
CA ASN A 278 27.55 19.48 14.19
C ASN A 278 27.36 17.96 14.23
N PHE A 279 28.39 17.21 13.82
CA PHE A 279 28.38 15.74 13.83
C PHE A 279 28.19 15.11 15.22
N SER A 280 28.36 15.87 16.30
CA SER A 280 28.14 15.41 17.67
C SER A 280 26.75 15.76 18.23
N ALA A 281 25.96 16.56 17.50
CA ALA A 281 24.59 16.92 17.91
C ALA A 281 23.57 15.87 17.44
N PRO A 282 22.40 15.75 18.11
CA PRO A 282 21.30 14.92 17.63
C PRO A 282 20.92 15.23 16.17
N ARG A 283 20.59 14.20 15.39
CA ARG A 283 20.19 14.35 13.98
C ARG A 283 19.03 15.33 13.77
N SER A 284 18.13 15.44 14.75
CA SER A 284 17.01 16.39 14.75
C SER A 284 17.46 17.86 14.72
N ASP A 285 18.60 18.20 15.32
CA ASP A 285 19.13 19.57 15.28
C ASP A 285 19.64 19.92 13.88
N GLY A 286 20.29 18.96 13.23
CA GLY A 286 20.73 19.10 11.85
C GLY A 286 19.57 19.21 10.87
N GLN A 287 18.51 18.40 11.04
CA GLN A 287 17.29 18.50 10.25
C GLN A 287 16.62 19.87 10.41
N ARG A 288 16.45 20.35 11.66
CA ARG A 288 15.88 21.68 11.94
C ARG A 288 16.65 22.80 11.22
N ARG A 289 17.98 22.72 11.16
CA ARG A 289 18.84 23.70 10.44
C ARG A 289 18.64 23.63 8.93
N ALA A 290 18.54 22.43 8.36
CA ALA A 290 18.25 22.26 6.93
C ALA A 290 16.85 22.80 6.59
N ASP A 291 15.85 22.51 7.42
CA ASP A 291 14.49 23.04 7.26
C ASP A 291 14.45 24.58 7.34
N GLU A 292 15.25 25.19 8.20
CA GLU A 292 15.37 26.65 8.30
C GLU A 292 16.00 27.26 7.03
N LEU A 293 17.08 26.67 6.51
CA LEU A 293 17.68 27.11 5.26
C LEU A 293 16.68 27.00 4.10
N THR A 294 16.03 25.84 3.95
CA THR A 294 15.13 25.53 2.82
C THR A 294 13.81 26.29 2.88
N ASN A 295 13.19 26.39 4.06
CA ASN A 295 11.83 26.93 4.19
C ASN A 295 11.79 28.42 4.59
N LYS A 296 12.92 29.00 5.04
CA LYS A 296 12.95 30.41 5.46
C LYS A 296 14.01 31.22 4.72
N VAL A 297 15.26 30.77 4.64
CA VAL A 297 16.36 31.59 4.13
C VAL A 297 16.40 31.63 2.60
N VAL A 298 16.37 30.47 1.94
CA VAL A 298 16.38 30.37 0.46
C VAL A 298 15.17 31.10 -0.17
N PRO A 299 13.93 31.02 0.35
CA PRO A 299 12.79 31.75 -0.19
C PRO A 299 12.97 33.27 -0.28
N GLU A 300 13.72 33.90 0.63
CA GLU A 300 14.01 35.34 0.56
C GLU A 300 14.87 35.68 -0.66
N LEU A 301 15.83 34.83 -1.02
CA LEU A 301 16.61 34.96 -2.26
C LEU A 301 15.79 34.62 -3.52
N THR A 302 14.88 33.65 -3.42
CA THR A 302 13.98 33.28 -4.52
C THR A 302 13.11 34.45 -4.97
N ARG A 303 12.66 35.33 -4.05
CA ARG A 303 11.88 36.53 -4.39
C ARG A 303 12.62 37.51 -5.32
N LEU A 304 13.95 37.58 -5.22
CA LEU A 304 14.78 38.45 -6.07
C LEU A 304 15.04 37.86 -7.47
N SER A 305 14.77 36.57 -7.65
CA SER A 305 15.15 35.81 -8.84
C SER A 305 14.17 34.65 -9.14
N PRO A 306 12.84 34.88 -9.18
CA PRO A 306 11.84 33.79 -9.20
C PRO A 306 11.97 32.87 -10.41
N GLU A 307 12.37 33.42 -11.56
CA GLU A 307 12.55 32.68 -12.82
C GLU A 307 13.95 32.05 -13.00
N SER A 308 14.84 32.24 -12.01
CA SER A 308 16.15 31.59 -11.99
C SER A 308 16.06 30.18 -11.41
N GLY A 309 17.18 29.61 -11.00
CA GLY A 309 17.23 28.35 -10.28
C GLY A 309 18.42 28.30 -9.35
N THR A 310 18.98 27.12 -9.14
CA THR A 310 20.13 26.95 -8.24
C THR A 310 21.12 25.92 -8.76
N TYR A 311 22.34 25.97 -8.24
CA TYR A 311 23.39 25.06 -8.63
C TYR A 311 23.21 23.76 -7.85
N MET A 312 22.85 22.69 -8.56
CA MET A 312 22.48 21.39 -8.00
C MET A 312 23.50 20.82 -6.99
N ASN A 313 24.81 21.09 -7.15
CA ASN A 313 25.83 20.59 -6.22
C ASN A 313 25.91 21.37 -4.90
N GLU A 314 25.27 22.54 -4.81
CA GLU A 314 25.36 23.49 -3.69
C GLU A 314 23.94 23.92 -3.26
N ALA A 315 22.96 23.04 -3.45
CA ALA A 315 21.57 23.24 -3.12
C ALA A 315 21.10 22.20 -2.10
N ASP A 316 20.02 22.53 -1.38
CA ASP A 316 19.37 21.54 -0.51
C ASP A 316 18.59 20.55 -1.38
N PHE A 317 18.82 19.26 -1.18
CA PHE A 317 18.10 18.20 -1.89
C PHE A 317 16.62 18.12 -1.49
N GLN A 318 16.22 18.82 -0.42
CA GLN A 318 14.85 18.86 0.08
C GLN A 318 13.97 19.92 -0.61
N LEU A 319 14.52 20.67 -1.57
CA LEU A 319 13.76 21.67 -2.33
C LEU A 319 12.56 21.05 -3.05
N GLU A 320 11.33 21.43 -2.71
CA GLU A 320 10.12 20.94 -3.39
C GLU A 320 10.08 21.32 -4.88
N SER A 321 10.64 22.48 -5.23
CA SER A 321 10.69 23.02 -6.59
C SER A 321 11.88 22.54 -7.44
N TRP A 322 12.62 21.51 -6.99
CA TRP A 322 13.86 21.03 -7.61
C TRP A 322 13.80 20.80 -9.13
N LYS A 323 12.65 20.38 -9.67
CA LYS A 323 12.46 20.20 -11.12
C LYS A 323 12.69 21.50 -11.90
N ALA A 324 12.08 22.59 -11.42
CA ALA A 324 12.25 23.90 -12.01
C ALA A 324 13.63 24.47 -11.68
N ASP A 325 14.09 24.31 -10.45
CA ASP A 325 15.33 24.93 -9.98
C ASP A 325 16.61 24.29 -10.51
N PHE A 326 16.62 22.98 -10.79
CA PHE A 326 17.81 22.27 -11.30
C PHE A 326 17.80 22.04 -12.80
N TYR A 327 16.62 21.96 -13.42
CA TYR A 327 16.49 21.60 -14.84
C TYR A 327 15.69 22.62 -15.65
N GLY A 328 14.80 23.39 -15.02
CA GLY A 328 13.99 24.42 -15.68
C GLY A 328 13.22 23.85 -16.87
N SER A 329 13.19 24.59 -17.98
CA SER A 329 12.52 24.19 -19.21
C SER A 329 13.12 22.94 -19.88
N ASN A 330 14.31 22.48 -19.46
CA ASN A 330 14.90 21.25 -19.99
C ASN A 330 14.30 19.98 -19.37
N TYR A 331 13.61 20.07 -18.22
CA TYR A 331 13.12 18.89 -17.48
C TYR A 331 12.29 17.92 -18.34
N PRO A 332 11.27 18.37 -19.12
CA PRO A 332 10.43 17.44 -19.89
C PRO A 332 11.23 16.69 -20.97
N ARG A 333 12.20 17.36 -21.60
CA ARG A 333 13.07 16.74 -22.61
C ARG A 333 14.00 15.70 -21.96
N LEU A 334 14.56 16.01 -20.79
CA LEU A 334 15.43 15.09 -20.06
C LEU A 334 14.64 13.88 -19.55
N LEU A 335 13.41 14.08 -19.09
CA LEU A 335 12.51 13.00 -18.68
C LEU A 335 12.19 12.06 -19.85
N ALA A 336 11.95 12.59 -21.04
CA ALA A 336 11.76 11.78 -22.25
C ALA A 336 13.02 10.97 -22.62
N VAL A 337 14.21 11.55 -22.47
CA VAL A 337 15.48 10.83 -22.67
C VAL A 337 15.64 9.73 -21.62
N LYS A 338 15.38 10.01 -20.34
CA LYS A 338 15.45 9.01 -19.28
C LYS A 338 14.46 7.87 -19.49
N SER A 339 13.22 8.19 -19.85
CA SER A 339 12.20 7.18 -20.17
C SER A 339 12.61 6.26 -21.32
N LYS A 340 13.42 6.74 -22.26
CA LYS A 340 13.94 5.93 -23.38
C LYS A 340 15.06 4.96 -22.97
N TYR A 341 15.95 5.38 -22.07
CA TYR A 341 17.17 4.63 -21.74
C TYR A 341 17.14 3.93 -20.37
N ASP A 342 16.20 4.30 -19.51
CA ASP A 342 15.92 3.70 -18.20
C ASP A 342 14.40 3.68 -17.98
N PRO A 343 13.66 2.90 -18.78
CA PRO A 343 12.19 2.84 -18.73
C PRO A 343 11.68 2.33 -17.38
N GLU A 344 12.47 1.50 -16.70
CA GLU A 344 12.16 0.92 -15.39
C GLU A 344 12.57 1.82 -14.22
N GLY A 345 13.20 2.97 -14.49
CA GLY A 345 13.58 3.95 -13.46
C GLY A 345 14.62 3.46 -12.45
N VAL A 346 15.47 2.50 -12.83
CA VAL A 346 16.50 1.88 -11.96
C VAL A 346 17.55 2.90 -11.52
N LEU A 347 17.85 3.90 -12.36
CA LEU A 347 18.82 4.93 -12.04
C LEU A 347 18.17 6.02 -11.18
N TYR A 348 18.11 5.79 -9.87
CA TYR A 348 17.58 6.74 -8.89
C TYR A 348 18.67 7.53 -8.18
N THR A 349 18.42 8.83 -7.98
CA THR A 349 19.14 9.68 -7.04
C THR A 349 18.17 10.73 -6.49
N PRO A 350 18.28 11.17 -5.23
CA PRO A 350 17.48 12.29 -4.74
C PRO A 350 17.54 13.47 -5.72
N THR A 351 16.38 14.03 -6.09
CA THR A 351 16.24 15.15 -7.05
C THR A 351 16.79 14.92 -8.46
N GLY A 352 17.04 13.67 -8.87
CA GLY A 352 17.40 13.35 -10.26
C GLY A 352 16.19 13.38 -11.19
N VAL A 353 16.37 13.64 -12.49
CA VAL A 353 15.28 13.56 -13.49
C VAL A 353 14.51 12.24 -13.37
N GLY A 354 13.18 12.31 -13.24
CA GLY A 354 12.32 11.14 -13.06
C GLY A 354 12.38 10.50 -11.66
N SER A 355 13.07 11.12 -10.70
CA SER A 355 13.11 10.64 -9.31
C SER A 355 11.87 11.04 -8.52
N ASP A 356 11.07 11.98 -9.02
CA ASP A 356 9.68 12.23 -8.60
C ASP A 356 8.71 11.14 -9.06
N LEU A 357 9.20 10.13 -9.79
CA LEU A 357 8.51 8.85 -9.93
C LEU A 357 8.80 7.93 -8.75
N TRP A 358 9.61 8.32 -7.75
CA TRP A 358 9.90 7.51 -6.58
C TRP A 358 9.83 8.32 -5.26
N SER A 359 9.43 7.65 -4.18
CA SER A 359 9.40 8.11 -2.78
C SER A 359 10.20 7.13 -1.93
N VAL A 360 10.73 7.58 -0.80
CA VAL A 360 11.40 6.71 0.16
C VAL A 360 10.43 6.50 1.34
N ASP A 361 10.10 5.25 1.67
CA ASP A 361 9.23 4.94 2.80
C ASP A 361 9.95 5.07 4.16
N GLU A 362 9.23 4.88 5.27
CA GLU A 362 9.77 4.99 6.63
C GLU A 362 10.91 4.00 6.90
N ASP A 363 10.96 2.87 6.18
CA ASP A 363 11.98 1.84 6.28
C ASP A 363 13.20 2.11 5.36
N GLY A 364 13.17 3.20 4.57
CA GLY A 364 14.21 3.57 3.64
C GLY A 364 14.11 2.91 2.25
N ARG A 365 12.99 2.26 1.92
CA ARG A 365 12.77 1.60 0.62
C ARG A 365 12.27 2.58 -0.42
N LEU A 366 12.80 2.46 -1.63
CA LEU A 366 12.39 3.27 -2.77
C LEU A 366 11.10 2.72 -3.41
N CYS A 367 10.03 3.51 -3.41
CA CYS A 367 8.67 3.16 -3.83
C CYS A 367 8.18 4.13 -4.91
N ARG A 368 7.64 3.65 -6.03
CA ARG A 368 7.24 4.53 -7.14
C ARG A 368 6.11 5.52 -6.75
N THR A 369 6.30 6.83 -6.93
CA THR A 369 5.27 7.89 -6.74
C THR A 369 4.44 8.08 -8.00
N TRP A 370 3.11 8.14 -7.83
CA TRP A 370 2.14 8.27 -8.92
C TRP A 370 1.62 9.72 -8.98
N ASP A 371 1.72 10.35 -10.16
CA ASP A 371 1.22 11.70 -10.46
C ASP A 371 -0.26 11.64 -10.91
N ASP A 372 -1.08 12.55 -10.41
CA ASP A 372 -2.54 12.62 -10.60
C ASP A 372 -2.96 12.99 -12.05
N GLN A 373 -2.04 13.31 -12.96
CA GLN A 373 -2.34 13.68 -14.35
C GLN A 373 -2.22 12.55 -15.40
N LEU A 374 -1.90 11.31 -14.99
CA LEU A 374 -1.70 10.17 -15.90
C LEU A 374 -2.80 9.10 -15.81
N GLU A 375 -4.08 9.52 -15.74
CA GLU A 375 -5.25 8.60 -15.66
C GLU A 375 -5.50 7.75 -16.92
N GLU A 376 -4.82 7.96 -18.06
CA GLU A 376 -5.23 7.30 -19.31
C GLU A 376 -4.39 6.08 -19.78
N THR A 377 -3.24 5.71 -19.18
CA THR A 377 -2.38 4.67 -19.82
C THR A 377 -1.59 3.64 -18.96
N ALA A 378 -1.69 3.55 -17.63
CA ALA A 378 -0.93 2.55 -16.84
C ALA A 378 -1.68 1.97 -15.61
N PRO A 379 -1.29 0.79 -15.05
CA PRO A 379 -2.17 -0.13 -14.32
C PRO A 379 -2.66 0.36 -12.96
N VAL A 380 -3.99 0.40 -12.82
CA VAL A 380 -4.80 1.04 -11.76
C VAL A 380 -4.90 0.21 -10.45
N GLY A 381 -4.21 -0.93 -10.31
CA GLY A 381 -4.51 -1.90 -9.24
C GLY A 381 -4.13 -1.47 -7.81
N VAL A 382 -2.86 -1.15 -7.58
CA VAL A 382 -2.32 -1.00 -6.21
C VAL A 382 -2.50 0.42 -5.67
N ALA A 383 -2.36 1.45 -6.51
CA ALA A 383 -2.56 2.85 -6.10
C ALA A 383 -4.04 3.18 -5.83
N MET A 384 -4.97 2.62 -6.60
CA MET A 384 -6.39 2.73 -6.30
C MET A 384 -6.70 1.97 -5.01
N TRP A 385 -6.15 0.77 -4.80
CA TRP A 385 -6.31 0.02 -3.56
C TRP A 385 -5.70 0.73 -2.34
N GLU A 386 -4.55 1.38 -2.45
CA GLU A 386 -3.92 2.10 -1.34
C GLU A 386 -4.48 3.50 -1.11
N ALA A 387 -4.92 4.22 -2.13
CA ALA A 387 -5.65 5.48 -1.98
C ALA A 387 -7.05 5.22 -1.44
N TRP A 388 -7.71 4.15 -1.88
CA TRP A 388 -8.94 3.64 -1.30
C TRP A 388 -8.69 3.15 0.13
N ALA A 389 -7.69 2.31 0.40
CA ALA A 389 -7.33 1.85 1.74
C ALA A 389 -6.84 2.96 2.68
N ARG A 390 -6.21 4.04 2.18
CA ARG A 390 -5.86 5.25 2.97
C ARG A 390 -7.08 6.11 3.26
N ARG A 391 -7.99 6.32 2.29
CA ARG A 391 -9.33 6.93 2.50
C ARG A 391 -10.22 6.10 3.43
N LEU A 392 -9.84 4.83 3.64
CA LEU A 392 -10.59 3.85 4.42
C LEU A 392 -9.89 3.43 5.72
N ARG A 393 -8.69 3.96 6.00
CA ARG A 393 -8.14 4.03 7.36
C ARG A 393 -8.92 5.03 8.23
N THR A 394 -9.79 5.84 7.63
CA THR A 394 -10.65 6.85 8.28
C THR A 394 -12.14 6.44 8.36
N ARG A 395 -12.45 5.15 8.51
CA ARG A 395 -13.84 4.62 8.56
C ARG A 395 -14.35 4.60 9.99
N ILE A 396 -15.45 5.27 10.35
CA ILE A 396 -16.76 5.38 9.68
C ILE A 396 -17.14 6.86 9.58
N SER A 397 -16.88 7.48 8.43
CA SER A 397 -17.32 8.84 8.15
C SER A 397 -17.93 8.90 6.76
N SER A 398 -18.96 9.74 6.60
CA SER A 398 -19.70 9.90 5.36
C SER A 398 -18.75 10.16 4.20
N GLY A 399 -18.66 9.21 3.27
CA GLY A 399 -17.94 9.40 2.01
C GLY A 399 -18.43 10.64 1.26
N PRO A 400 -17.67 11.15 0.28
CA PRO A 400 -18.01 12.37 -0.47
C PRO A 400 -19.33 12.26 -1.25
N HIS A 401 -19.85 11.05 -1.45
CA HIS A 401 -21.14 10.79 -2.06
C HIS A 401 -22.19 10.42 -1.00
N GLY A 402 -23.10 11.35 -0.73
CA GLY A 402 -24.32 11.08 0.04
C GLY A 402 -25.35 10.28 -0.76
N PRO A 403 -26.37 9.71 -0.10
CA PRO A 403 -27.48 9.05 -0.78
C PRO A 403 -28.18 9.99 -1.78
N PRO A 404 -28.80 9.46 -2.85
CA PRO A 404 -29.10 8.04 -3.05
C PRO A 404 -27.95 7.24 -3.69
N TYR A 405 -27.72 6.03 -3.18
CA TYR A 405 -26.64 5.13 -3.61
C TYR A 405 -26.96 4.28 -4.85
N SER A 406 -28.23 4.31 -5.28
CA SER A 406 -28.66 3.86 -6.60
C SER A 406 -29.59 4.91 -7.19
N ILE A 407 -29.67 4.95 -8.52
CA ILE A 407 -30.55 5.85 -9.27
C ILE A 407 -31.42 5.03 -10.21
N GLU A 408 -32.57 5.57 -10.59
CA GLU A 408 -33.40 4.95 -11.64
C GLU A 408 -32.66 5.01 -12.99
N SER A 409 -32.75 3.93 -13.77
CA SER A 409 -32.20 3.89 -15.13
C SER A 409 -32.92 4.93 -16.00
N PRO A 410 -32.19 5.81 -16.70
CA PRO A 410 -32.78 6.76 -17.64
C PRO A 410 -33.61 6.03 -18.69
N ASP A 411 -34.73 6.63 -19.10
CA ASP A 411 -35.62 6.14 -20.15
C ASP A 411 -36.31 4.79 -19.87
N ALA A 412 -36.14 4.21 -18.67
CA ALA A 412 -36.85 2.99 -18.30
C ALA A 412 -38.34 3.27 -18.05
N PRO A 413 -39.26 2.55 -18.74
CA PRO A 413 -40.69 2.76 -18.55
C PRO A 413 -41.13 2.32 -17.15
N GLN A 414 -42.11 3.01 -16.59
CA GLN A 414 -42.82 2.52 -15.41
C GLN A 414 -43.74 1.38 -15.86
N VAL A 415 -43.54 0.18 -15.32
CA VAL A 415 -44.41 -0.97 -15.54
C VAL A 415 -45.29 -1.16 -14.29
N PRO A 416 -46.61 -1.35 -14.42
CA PRO A 416 -47.47 -1.66 -13.28
C PRO A 416 -47.04 -2.95 -12.58
N GLY A 417 -46.95 -2.93 -11.25
CA GLY A 417 -46.49 -4.07 -10.44
C GLY A 417 -44.97 -4.26 -10.42
N GLU A 418 -44.21 -3.26 -10.87
CA GLU A 418 -42.75 -3.27 -10.83
C GLU A 418 -42.21 -1.92 -10.33
N THR A 419 -41.08 -1.93 -9.64
CA THR A 419 -40.29 -0.71 -9.44
C THR A 419 -39.58 -0.32 -10.73
N ARG A 420 -39.29 0.97 -10.92
CA ARG A 420 -38.38 1.36 -12.01
C ARG A 420 -37.04 0.65 -11.84
N PRO A 421 -36.44 0.15 -12.94
CA PRO A 421 -35.07 -0.33 -12.93
C PRO A 421 -34.12 0.70 -12.31
N ARG A 422 -33.22 0.23 -11.47
CA ARG A 422 -32.18 1.03 -10.82
C ARG A 422 -30.80 0.53 -11.18
N ARG A 423 -29.84 1.44 -11.20
CA ARG A 423 -28.42 1.19 -11.47
C ARG A 423 -27.54 1.98 -10.50
N ASN A 424 -26.24 1.70 -10.51
CA ASN A 424 -25.26 2.37 -9.65
C ASN A 424 -25.31 3.90 -9.83
N SER A 425 -25.36 4.67 -8.74
CA SER A 425 -25.41 6.14 -8.79
C SER A 425 -24.15 6.76 -9.41
N LYS A 426 -22.99 6.10 -9.34
CA LYS A 426 -21.73 6.52 -9.98
C LYS A 426 -21.78 6.47 -11.51
N LEU A 427 -22.84 5.90 -12.10
CA LEU A 427 -23.13 5.91 -13.54
C LEU A 427 -24.14 6.99 -13.95
N ALA A 428 -24.50 7.92 -13.06
CA ALA A 428 -25.33 9.07 -13.40
C ALA A 428 -24.76 9.82 -14.62
N GLY A 429 -25.61 10.12 -15.60
CA GLY A 429 -25.22 10.81 -16.84
C GLY A 429 -24.42 9.98 -17.85
N LYS A 430 -24.06 8.73 -17.55
CA LYS A 430 -23.37 7.82 -18.49
C LYS A 430 -24.37 6.92 -19.24
N PRO A 431 -24.16 6.67 -20.56
CA PRO A 431 -24.98 5.74 -21.31
C PRO A 431 -24.64 4.29 -20.91
N GLY A 432 -25.66 3.48 -20.63
CA GLY A 432 -25.53 2.04 -20.43
C GLY A 432 -24.89 1.57 -19.11
N LEU A 433 -24.52 0.29 -19.09
CA LEU A 433 -23.85 -0.42 -17.99
C LEU A 433 -22.37 -0.65 -18.33
N LEU A 434 -21.54 -0.96 -17.33
CA LEU A 434 -20.13 -1.30 -17.53
C LEU A 434 -19.96 -2.76 -17.99
N SER A 435 -19.55 -2.95 -19.24
CA SER A 435 -19.38 -4.27 -19.85
C SER A 435 -18.00 -4.91 -19.63
N TRP A 436 -16.97 -4.12 -19.31
CA TRP A 436 -15.62 -4.62 -19.07
C TRP A 436 -14.81 -3.68 -18.15
N PRO A 437 -13.77 -4.22 -17.49
CA PRO A 437 -12.93 -3.47 -16.57
C PRO A 437 -12.14 -2.32 -17.20
N ASN A 438 -11.54 -2.57 -18.35
CA ASN A 438 -10.80 -1.63 -19.22
C ASN A 438 -10.75 -2.21 -20.64
N GLU A 439 -10.25 -1.47 -21.63
CA GLU A 439 -10.29 -1.92 -23.04
C GLU A 439 -9.44 -3.16 -23.35
N LYS A 440 -8.47 -3.51 -22.50
CA LYS A 440 -7.59 -4.67 -22.68
C LYS A 440 -8.19 -5.97 -22.15
N VAL A 441 -9.19 -5.89 -21.27
CA VAL A 441 -9.70 -7.06 -20.54
C VAL A 441 -11.17 -7.32 -20.90
N LYS A 442 -11.40 -8.19 -21.89
CA LYS A 442 -12.74 -8.51 -22.42
C LYS A 442 -13.16 -9.96 -22.20
N THR A 443 -12.21 -10.82 -21.85
CA THR A 443 -12.39 -12.27 -21.65
C THR A 443 -11.61 -12.76 -20.43
N ALA A 444 -11.86 -13.99 -19.98
CA ALA A 444 -11.09 -14.62 -18.90
C ALA A 444 -9.60 -14.77 -19.25
N TYR A 445 -9.30 -15.00 -20.53
CA TYR A 445 -7.92 -15.07 -21.02
C TYR A 445 -7.20 -13.72 -20.89
N ASP A 446 -7.90 -12.62 -21.19
CA ASP A 446 -7.32 -11.28 -21.09
C ASP A 446 -7.00 -10.89 -19.66
N VAL A 447 -7.77 -11.36 -18.66
CA VAL A 447 -7.50 -11.09 -17.23
C VAL A 447 -6.11 -11.60 -16.85
N VAL A 448 -5.76 -12.82 -17.27
CA VAL A 448 -4.44 -13.42 -16.96
C VAL A 448 -3.32 -12.67 -17.66
N ASN A 449 -3.49 -12.31 -18.93
CA ASN A 449 -2.47 -11.57 -19.68
C ASN A 449 -2.29 -10.15 -19.14
N TRP A 450 -3.37 -9.48 -18.80
CA TRP A 450 -3.32 -8.17 -18.15
C TRP A 450 -2.58 -8.25 -16.81
N ALA A 451 -2.88 -9.26 -16.00
CA ALA A 451 -2.23 -9.43 -14.70
C ALA A 451 -0.71 -9.70 -14.85
N ALA A 452 -0.32 -10.53 -15.80
CA ALA A 452 1.09 -10.77 -16.12
C ALA A 452 1.79 -9.52 -16.67
N GLU A 453 1.15 -8.77 -17.58
CA GLU A 453 1.68 -7.51 -18.13
C GLU A 453 1.83 -6.44 -17.04
N ALA A 454 0.86 -6.33 -16.13
CA ALA A 454 0.80 -5.28 -15.12
C ALA A 454 1.64 -5.55 -13.88
N PHE A 455 1.75 -6.82 -13.46
CA PHE A 455 2.32 -7.20 -12.17
C PHE A 455 3.49 -8.18 -12.26
N GLY A 456 3.74 -8.80 -13.41
CA GLY A 456 4.96 -9.57 -13.74
C GLY A 456 5.58 -10.41 -12.62
N ASP A 457 6.53 -9.81 -11.91
CA ASP A 457 7.35 -10.44 -10.85
C ASP A 457 6.70 -10.40 -9.44
N ASP A 458 5.57 -9.72 -9.28
CA ASP A 458 4.79 -9.70 -8.04
C ASP A 458 4.14 -11.07 -7.76
N SER A 459 3.88 -11.34 -6.48
CA SER A 459 3.30 -12.60 -6.04
C SER A 459 1.80 -12.69 -6.34
N ALA A 460 1.40 -13.65 -7.18
CA ALA A 460 0.00 -13.95 -7.48
C ALA A 460 -0.61 -14.93 -6.46
N PHE A 461 0.10 -16.00 -6.11
CA PHE A 461 -0.39 -17.04 -5.20
C PHE A 461 0.64 -17.38 -4.14
N GLY A 462 0.20 -17.53 -2.88
CA GLY A 462 0.99 -18.09 -1.79
C GLY A 462 0.51 -19.49 -1.41
N THR A 463 1.42 -20.45 -1.39
CA THR A 463 1.15 -21.84 -0.98
C THR A 463 2.14 -22.31 0.07
N ARG A 464 1.77 -23.29 0.90
CA ARG A 464 2.67 -23.89 1.90
C ARG A 464 2.38 -25.37 2.05
N ASP A 465 3.42 -26.15 2.30
CA ASP A 465 3.31 -27.56 2.63
C ASP A 465 3.27 -27.73 4.16
N ARG A 466 2.24 -28.40 4.67
CA ARG A 466 2.08 -28.62 6.12
C ARG A 466 2.77 -29.89 6.62
N ARG A 467 3.35 -30.68 5.72
CA ARG A 467 4.14 -31.88 6.06
C ARG A 467 5.57 -31.54 6.47
N ASP A 468 6.08 -30.40 6.01
CA ASP A 468 7.47 -30.02 6.24
C ASP A 468 7.68 -29.35 7.60
N ALA A 469 8.82 -29.61 8.23
CA ALA A 469 9.23 -28.96 9.49
C ALA A 469 9.34 -27.43 9.38
N GLY A 470 9.29 -26.87 8.16
CA GLY A 470 9.28 -25.44 7.84
C GLY A 470 7.93 -24.89 7.36
N CYS A 471 6.80 -25.55 7.66
CA CYS A 471 5.44 -25.21 7.20
C CYS A 471 4.89 -23.81 7.53
N GLU A 472 5.71 -22.94 8.13
CA GLU A 472 5.42 -21.50 8.29
C GLU A 472 5.83 -20.69 7.05
N GLN A 473 6.71 -21.22 6.19
CA GLN A 473 7.18 -20.54 5.00
C GLN A 473 6.20 -20.75 3.83
N PHE A 474 5.83 -19.65 3.19
CA PHE A 474 5.07 -19.66 1.94
C PHE A 474 6.01 -19.69 0.74
N THR A 475 5.70 -20.53 -0.23
CA THR A 475 6.22 -20.45 -1.59
C THR A 475 5.25 -19.62 -2.42
N TYR A 476 5.78 -18.62 -3.10
CA TYR A 476 4.99 -17.71 -3.93
C TYR A 476 5.20 -17.99 -5.40
N THR A 477 4.11 -17.97 -6.16
CA THR A 477 4.11 -17.99 -7.62
C THR A 477 3.86 -16.58 -8.13
N THR A 478 4.72 -16.09 -9.02
CA THR A 478 4.55 -14.74 -9.60
C THR A 478 3.44 -14.70 -10.65
N TYR A 479 3.00 -13.51 -11.06
CA TYR A 479 2.03 -13.35 -12.15
C TYR A 479 2.54 -13.90 -13.48
N SER A 480 3.81 -13.68 -13.81
CA SER A 480 4.48 -14.24 -15.00
C SER A 480 4.56 -15.77 -14.95
N GLU A 481 4.91 -16.33 -13.79
CA GLU A 481 4.95 -17.79 -13.58
C GLU A 481 3.55 -18.39 -13.70
N TYR A 482 2.53 -17.72 -13.16
CA TYR A 482 1.15 -18.16 -13.26
C TYR A 482 0.63 -18.15 -14.71
N GLN A 483 0.95 -17.12 -15.49
CA GLN A 483 0.62 -17.08 -16.92
C GLN A 483 1.29 -18.23 -17.67
N THR A 484 2.57 -18.51 -17.38
CA THR A 484 3.29 -19.65 -17.96
C THR A 484 2.58 -20.96 -17.64
N LEU A 485 2.21 -21.16 -16.37
CA LEU A 485 1.49 -22.34 -15.91
C LEU A 485 0.11 -22.49 -16.60
N VAL A 486 -0.61 -21.40 -16.82
CA VAL A 486 -1.86 -21.37 -17.59
C VAL A 486 -1.65 -21.82 -19.04
N HIS A 487 -0.60 -21.34 -19.71
CA HIS A 487 -0.28 -21.74 -21.07
C HIS A 487 0.18 -23.19 -21.18
N GLU A 488 0.94 -23.68 -20.19
CA GLU A 488 1.34 -25.09 -20.08
C GLU A 488 0.11 -25.98 -19.89
N ALA A 489 -0.83 -25.63 -19.01
CA ALA A 489 -2.06 -26.39 -18.82
C ALA A 489 -2.91 -26.46 -20.10
N GLY A 490 -3.11 -25.32 -20.76
CA GLY A 490 -3.83 -25.26 -22.04
C GLY A 490 -3.14 -26.09 -23.14
N SER A 491 -1.83 -25.95 -23.29
CA SER A 491 -1.03 -26.71 -24.26
C SER A 491 -1.04 -28.21 -23.97
N GLY A 492 -1.01 -28.61 -22.69
CA GLY A 492 -1.10 -30.01 -22.28
C GLY A 492 -2.40 -30.66 -22.76
N PHE A 493 -3.54 -29.97 -22.64
CA PHE A 493 -4.81 -30.48 -23.18
C PHE A 493 -4.81 -30.55 -24.72
N ARG A 494 -4.20 -29.58 -25.41
CA ARG A 494 -4.03 -29.61 -26.87
C ARG A 494 -3.19 -30.82 -27.31
N ALA A 495 -2.06 -31.07 -26.65
CA ALA A 495 -1.20 -32.23 -26.90
C ALA A 495 -1.93 -33.57 -26.65
N LEU A 496 -2.89 -33.60 -25.72
CA LEU A 496 -3.74 -34.77 -25.49
C LEU A 496 -4.81 -34.97 -26.56
N GLY A 497 -5.01 -34.00 -27.44
CA GLY A 497 -5.91 -34.04 -28.59
C GLY A 497 -7.21 -33.24 -28.44
N LEU A 498 -7.36 -32.46 -27.35
CA LEU A 498 -8.55 -31.63 -27.14
C LEU A 498 -8.51 -30.39 -28.03
N ASN A 499 -9.68 -29.92 -28.44
CA ASN A 499 -9.89 -28.74 -29.28
C ASN A 499 -10.97 -27.83 -28.68
N LYS A 500 -11.19 -26.66 -29.29
CA LYS A 500 -12.20 -25.65 -28.88
C LYS A 500 -13.60 -26.20 -28.56
N ALA A 501 -14.05 -27.22 -29.29
CA ALA A 501 -15.39 -27.83 -29.09
C ALA A 501 -15.46 -28.76 -27.86
N ASP A 502 -14.31 -29.13 -27.30
CA ASP A 502 -14.20 -30.08 -26.22
C ASP A 502 -14.33 -29.36 -24.87
N LYS A 503 -14.86 -30.09 -23.89
CA LYS A 503 -15.08 -29.58 -22.54
C LYS A 503 -14.22 -30.31 -21.53
N VAL A 504 -13.72 -29.56 -20.55
CA VAL A 504 -12.92 -30.08 -19.44
C VAL A 504 -13.71 -29.91 -18.16
N LEU A 505 -14.11 -31.02 -17.52
CA LEU A 505 -14.79 -30.96 -16.23
C LEU A 505 -13.77 -30.84 -15.09
N ILE A 506 -14.05 -29.99 -14.12
CA ILE A 506 -13.24 -29.76 -12.93
C ILE A 506 -14.05 -30.20 -11.71
N TYR A 507 -13.60 -31.27 -11.06
CA TYR A 507 -14.19 -31.86 -9.86
C TYR A 507 -13.18 -31.78 -8.70
N ALA A 508 -13.00 -30.56 -8.20
CA ALA A 508 -11.98 -30.22 -7.22
C ALA A 508 -12.44 -29.00 -6.39
N ALA A 509 -11.86 -28.83 -5.20
CA ALA A 509 -11.99 -27.60 -4.44
C ALA A 509 -11.24 -26.45 -5.14
N THR A 510 -11.65 -25.20 -4.87
CA THR A 510 -10.98 -24.03 -5.42
C THR A 510 -9.54 -23.96 -4.91
N SER A 511 -8.58 -23.90 -5.83
CA SER A 511 -7.15 -23.85 -5.57
C SER A 511 -6.42 -23.13 -6.73
N PRO A 512 -5.12 -22.82 -6.60
CA PRO A 512 -4.35 -22.28 -7.73
C PRO A 512 -4.35 -23.22 -8.94
N GLN A 513 -4.32 -24.54 -8.71
CA GLN A 513 -4.38 -25.56 -9.76
C GLN A 513 -5.76 -25.61 -10.43
N TRP A 514 -6.83 -25.48 -9.65
CA TRP A 514 -8.18 -25.35 -10.19
C TRP A 514 -8.29 -24.16 -11.14
N LEU A 515 -7.82 -22.98 -10.71
CA LEU A 515 -7.84 -21.77 -11.53
C LEU A 515 -6.97 -21.90 -12.76
N ALA A 516 -5.80 -22.51 -12.62
CA ALA A 516 -4.90 -22.79 -13.73
C ALA A 516 -5.53 -23.64 -14.83
N ILE A 517 -6.30 -24.68 -14.47
CA ILE A 517 -7.03 -25.49 -15.44
C ILE A 517 -8.12 -24.67 -16.12
N ALA A 518 -8.90 -23.89 -15.36
CA ALA A 518 -9.97 -23.05 -15.92
C ALA A 518 -9.43 -21.97 -16.89
N HIS A 519 -8.38 -21.25 -16.50
CA HIS A 519 -7.70 -20.28 -17.37
C HIS A 519 -6.94 -20.95 -18.51
N GLY A 520 -6.38 -22.15 -18.29
CA GLY A 520 -5.75 -22.96 -19.33
C GLY A 520 -6.75 -23.34 -20.42
N CYS A 521 -7.98 -23.71 -20.04
CA CYS A 521 -9.07 -23.91 -20.99
C CYS A 521 -9.38 -22.62 -21.76
N SER A 522 -9.49 -21.49 -21.07
CA SER A 522 -9.75 -20.18 -21.68
C SER A 522 -8.65 -19.76 -22.67
N SER A 523 -7.39 -20.11 -22.43
CA SER A 523 -6.25 -19.83 -23.34
C SER A 523 -6.36 -20.54 -24.70
N GLN A 524 -7.20 -21.57 -24.79
CA GLN A 524 -7.43 -22.40 -25.97
C GLN A 524 -8.89 -22.38 -26.43
N SER A 525 -9.69 -21.44 -25.92
CA SER A 525 -11.15 -21.35 -26.16
C SER A 525 -11.92 -22.62 -25.79
N MET A 526 -11.40 -23.48 -24.92
CA MET A 526 -12.12 -24.66 -24.42
C MET A 526 -13.07 -24.24 -23.30
N VAL A 527 -14.24 -24.89 -23.23
CA VAL A 527 -15.21 -24.66 -22.16
C VAL A 527 -14.83 -25.52 -20.96
N PHE A 528 -14.70 -24.91 -19.78
CA PHE A 528 -14.58 -25.69 -18.55
C PHE A 528 -15.95 -25.89 -17.89
N VAL A 529 -16.14 -27.06 -17.29
CA VAL A 529 -17.38 -27.44 -16.58
C VAL A 529 -17.01 -27.61 -15.12
N THR A 530 -17.83 -27.13 -14.20
CA THR A 530 -17.57 -27.30 -12.77
C THR A 530 -18.71 -28.07 -12.14
N ALA A 531 -18.35 -29.06 -11.33
CA ALA A 531 -19.26 -29.79 -10.45
C ALA A 531 -18.72 -29.69 -9.03
N TYR A 532 -19.49 -29.09 -8.12
CA TYR A 532 -19.08 -28.99 -6.72
C TYR A 532 -19.06 -30.38 -6.08
N GLU A 533 -18.11 -30.62 -5.17
CA GLU A 533 -18.08 -31.84 -4.36
C GLU A 533 -19.42 -32.12 -3.66
N ALA A 534 -20.11 -31.07 -3.24
CA ALA A 534 -21.41 -31.12 -2.57
C ALA A 534 -22.54 -31.75 -3.42
N LEU A 535 -22.38 -31.80 -4.75
CA LEU A 535 -23.37 -32.42 -5.64
C LEU A 535 -23.40 -33.96 -5.53
N GLY A 536 -22.35 -34.55 -4.93
CA GLY A 536 -22.23 -35.99 -4.77
C GLY A 536 -22.07 -36.75 -6.09
N LEU A 537 -22.15 -38.08 -5.99
CA LEU A 537 -21.91 -39.00 -7.12
C LEU A 537 -22.91 -38.80 -8.27
N THR A 538 -24.20 -38.68 -7.95
CA THR A 538 -25.26 -38.51 -8.98
C THR A 538 -25.12 -37.18 -9.71
N GLY A 539 -24.73 -36.11 -9.01
CA GLY A 539 -24.46 -34.83 -9.65
C GLY A 539 -23.24 -34.88 -10.56
N LEU A 540 -22.18 -35.57 -10.14
CA LEU A 540 -21.00 -35.82 -10.97
C LEU A 540 -21.35 -36.62 -12.24
N GLU A 541 -22.06 -37.75 -12.12
CA GLU A 541 -22.54 -38.55 -13.27
C GLU A 541 -23.34 -37.67 -14.23
N HIS A 542 -24.36 -36.97 -13.72
CA HIS A 542 -25.22 -36.11 -14.52
C HIS A 542 -24.42 -35.03 -15.26
N SER A 543 -23.49 -34.36 -14.58
CA SER A 543 -22.69 -33.29 -15.18
C SER A 543 -21.75 -33.79 -16.29
N LEU A 544 -21.16 -34.98 -16.13
CA LEU A 544 -20.30 -35.59 -17.15
C LEU A 544 -21.09 -36.02 -18.38
N GLU A 545 -22.22 -36.70 -18.18
CA GLU A 545 -23.03 -37.23 -19.27
C GLU A 545 -23.73 -36.12 -20.06
N SER A 546 -24.30 -35.12 -19.39
CA SER A 546 -24.99 -34.04 -20.09
C SER A 546 -24.03 -33.13 -20.84
N THR A 547 -22.83 -32.86 -20.33
CA THR A 547 -21.87 -31.99 -21.03
C THR A 547 -21.04 -32.68 -22.10
N GLY A 548 -20.91 -34.01 -22.05
CA GLY A 548 -20.02 -34.77 -22.93
C GLY A 548 -18.54 -34.38 -22.73
N ALA A 549 -18.14 -34.07 -21.49
CA ALA A 549 -16.77 -33.66 -21.20
C ALA A 549 -15.75 -34.74 -21.57
N LYS A 550 -14.70 -34.37 -22.30
CA LYS A 550 -13.66 -35.30 -22.76
C LYS A 550 -12.52 -35.46 -21.76
N ALA A 551 -12.34 -34.49 -20.88
CA ALA A 551 -11.36 -34.55 -19.80
C ALA A 551 -11.99 -34.21 -18.46
N ILE A 552 -11.44 -34.78 -17.39
CA ILE A 552 -11.76 -34.42 -16.02
C ILE A 552 -10.48 -34.11 -15.22
N PHE A 553 -10.46 -32.97 -14.52
CA PHE A 553 -9.50 -32.64 -13.47
C PHE A 553 -10.10 -32.96 -12.10
N VAL A 554 -9.38 -33.66 -11.23
CA VAL A 554 -9.90 -34.12 -9.94
C VAL A 554 -8.89 -34.02 -8.80
N ASP A 555 -9.34 -33.59 -7.62
CA ASP A 555 -8.55 -33.61 -6.40
C ASP A 555 -8.35 -35.02 -5.83
N GLN A 556 -7.30 -35.20 -5.03
CA GLN A 556 -6.94 -36.54 -4.55
C GLN A 556 -8.05 -37.21 -3.73
N SER A 557 -8.68 -36.46 -2.83
CA SER A 557 -9.76 -36.95 -1.97
C SER A 557 -11.01 -37.38 -2.74
N LEU A 558 -11.15 -36.94 -4.00
CA LEU A 558 -12.35 -37.16 -4.82
C LEU A 558 -12.16 -38.24 -5.90
N GLY A 559 -10.94 -38.73 -6.09
CA GLY A 559 -10.64 -39.64 -7.18
C GLY A 559 -11.34 -41.00 -7.09
N ALA A 560 -11.64 -41.51 -5.88
CA ALA A 560 -12.44 -42.72 -5.70
C ALA A 560 -13.87 -42.58 -6.24
N LYS A 561 -14.49 -41.39 -6.05
CA LYS A 561 -15.82 -41.08 -6.60
C LYS A 561 -15.79 -41.02 -8.13
N VAL A 562 -14.75 -40.40 -8.70
CA VAL A 562 -14.52 -40.37 -10.15
C VAL A 562 -14.35 -41.78 -10.72
N LYS A 563 -13.55 -42.63 -10.06
CA LYS A 563 -13.37 -44.03 -10.47
C LYS A 563 -14.70 -44.77 -10.52
N LEU A 564 -15.52 -44.63 -9.49
CA LEU A 564 -16.82 -45.29 -9.42
C LEU A 564 -17.69 -44.90 -10.62
N VAL A 565 -17.82 -43.60 -10.92
CA VAL A 565 -18.62 -43.12 -12.06
C VAL A 565 -18.02 -43.56 -13.39
N LEU A 566 -16.71 -43.41 -13.59
CA LEU A 566 -16.07 -43.69 -14.87
C LEU A 566 -15.92 -45.19 -15.17
N THR A 567 -16.20 -46.09 -14.23
CA THR A 567 -16.08 -47.54 -14.47
C THR A 567 -17.07 -48.00 -15.55
N ASP A 568 -18.29 -47.47 -15.54
CA ASP A 568 -19.40 -47.88 -16.41
C ASP A 568 -20.20 -46.70 -17.02
N LYS A 569 -19.97 -45.45 -16.57
CA LYS A 569 -20.66 -44.25 -17.06
C LYS A 569 -19.74 -43.24 -17.74
N ALA A 570 -20.32 -42.17 -18.30
CA ALA A 570 -19.61 -41.06 -18.92
C ALA A 570 -18.54 -41.52 -19.94
N SER A 571 -18.95 -42.27 -20.97
CA SER A 571 -18.07 -42.88 -21.97
C SER A 571 -17.21 -41.88 -22.76
N ASP A 572 -17.63 -40.61 -22.83
CA ASP A 572 -16.95 -39.54 -23.56
C ASP A 572 -15.62 -39.10 -22.92
N VAL A 573 -15.42 -39.38 -21.64
CA VAL A 573 -14.18 -39.05 -20.94
C VAL A 573 -13.02 -39.91 -21.48
N GLN A 574 -12.01 -39.24 -22.02
CA GLN A 574 -10.80 -39.79 -22.61
C GLN A 574 -9.54 -39.49 -21.79
N VAL A 575 -9.60 -38.45 -20.95
CA VAL A 575 -8.48 -38.00 -20.12
C VAL A 575 -8.92 -37.80 -18.67
N VAL A 576 -8.19 -38.37 -17.73
CA VAL A 576 -8.28 -38.08 -16.29
C VAL A 576 -6.98 -37.43 -15.85
N VAL A 577 -7.06 -36.20 -15.34
CA VAL A 577 -5.96 -35.48 -14.73
C VAL A 577 -6.21 -35.40 -13.23
N PHE A 578 -5.37 -36.03 -12.41
CA PHE A 578 -5.51 -35.93 -10.95
C PHE A 578 -4.50 -34.91 -10.40
N ASN A 579 -4.92 -34.15 -9.39
CA ASN A 579 -4.07 -33.18 -8.74
C ASN A 579 -3.03 -33.89 -7.85
N ASP A 580 -1.75 -33.91 -8.26
CA ASP A 580 -0.67 -34.52 -7.46
C ASP A 580 -0.09 -33.57 -6.39
N GLN A 581 -0.63 -32.35 -6.29
CA GLN A 581 -0.28 -31.35 -5.28
C GLN A 581 -1.46 -31.19 -4.31
N PRO A 582 -1.37 -31.67 -3.05
CA PRO A 582 -2.51 -31.64 -2.14
C PRO A 582 -2.91 -30.22 -1.73
N ASN A 583 -4.20 -29.89 -1.85
CA ASN A 583 -4.73 -28.55 -1.52
C ASN A 583 -4.63 -28.20 -0.01
N ASP A 584 -4.60 -29.20 0.88
CA ASP A 584 -4.49 -29.00 2.32
C ASP A 584 -3.07 -29.21 2.88
N GLY A 585 -2.13 -29.61 2.02
CA GLY A 585 -0.75 -29.88 2.38
C GLY A 585 -0.57 -31.03 3.38
N THR A 586 -1.52 -31.96 3.52
CA THR A 586 -1.44 -33.03 4.54
C THR A 586 -1.25 -34.45 4.01
N THR A 587 -1.78 -34.80 2.82
CA THR A 587 -1.72 -36.19 2.33
C THR A 587 -1.41 -36.27 0.83
N THR A 588 -0.35 -36.99 0.44
CA THR A 588 -0.16 -37.49 -0.94
C THR A 588 -0.71 -38.91 -1.02
N HIS A 589 -1.85 -39.10 -1.68
CA HIS A 589 -2.37 -40.43 -1.99
C HIS A 589 -1.57 -41.04 -3.16
N SER A 590 -0.40 -41.62 -2.86
CA SER A 590 0.29 -42.52 -3.81
C SER A 590 -0.61 -43.68 -4.28
N ALA A 591 -1.58 -44.07 -3.44
CA ALA A 591 -2.60 -45.06 -3.76
C ALA A 591 -3.59 -44.61 -4.85
N LEU A 592 -3.91 -43.30 -4.96
CA LEU A 592 -4.94 -42.84 -5.89
C LEU A 592 -4.53 -43.04 -7.35
N ARG A 593 -3.26 -42.81 -7.68
CA ARG A 593 -2.76 -43.07 -9.04
C ARG A 593 -2.99 -44.53 -9.42
N VAL A 594 -2.73 -45.45 -8.49
CA VAL A 594 -2.98 -46.89 -8.71
C VAL A 594 -4.47 -47.13 -8.92
N GLU A 595 -5.33 -46.58 -8.07
CA GLU A 595 -6.79 -46.72 -8.18
C GLU A 595 -7.35 -46.16 -9.49
N LEU A 596 -6.88 -45.01 -9.96
CA LEU A 596 -7.30 -44.42 -11.23
C LEU A 596 -6.72 -45.18 -12.43
N LEU A 597 -5.51 -45.75 -12.31
CA LEU A 597 -4.92 -46.60 -13.35
C LEU A 597 -5.70 -47.91 -13.52
N GLU A 598 -6.38 -48.41 -12.49
CA GLU A 598 -7.28 -49.56 -12.62
C GLU A 598 -8.44 -49.30 -13.59
N LEU A 599 -8.84 -48.03 -13.82
CA LEU A 599 -9.82 -47.69 -14.86
C LEU A 599 -9.37 -48.13 -16.26
N LYS A 600 -8.06 -48.30 -16.50
CA LYS A 600 -7.57 -48.81 -17.79
C LYS A 600 -7.98 -50.27 -18.05
N GLN A 601 -8.35 -51.02 -17.01
CA GLN A 601 -8.87 -52.39 -17.18
C GLN A 601 -10.24 -52.38 -17.88
N SER A 602 -11.13 -51.45 -17.51
CA SER A 602 -12.44 -51.28 -18.15
C SER A 602 -12.39 -50.33 -19.36
N ARG A 603 -11.42 -49.40 -19.40
CA ARG A 603 -11.29 -48.36 -20.43
C ARG A 603 -9.83 -48.25 -20.93
N PRO A 604 -9.36 -49.18 -21.79
CA PRO A 604 -7.96 -49.25 -22.22
C PRO A 604 -7.43 -47.99 -22.92
N HIS A 605 -8.33 -47.19 -23.51
CA HIS A 605 -7.99 -45.95 -24.22
C HIS A 605 -7.89 -44.71 -23.32
N LEU A 606 -8.27 -44.83 -22.04
CA LEU A 606 -8.27 -43.72 -21.08
C LEU A 606 -6.83 -43.30 -20.75
N LYS A 607 -6.51 -42.02 -20.95
CA LYS A 607 -5.24 -41.43 -20.51
C LYS A 607 -5.41 -40.97 -19.07
N VAL A 608 -4.49 -41.38 -18.19
CA VAL A 608 -4.48 -40.96 -16.78
C VAL A 608 -3.14 -40.30 -16.52
N LEU A 609 -3.16 -39.02 -16.13
CA LEU A 609 -1.98 -38.20 -15.88
C LEU A 609 -2.14 -37.46 -14.55
N SER A 610 -1.04 -37.08 -13.94
CA SER A 610 -1.05 -36.08 -12.88
C SER A 610 -1.08 -34.65 -13.44
N PHE A 611 -1.42 -33.67 -12.60
CA PHE A 611 -1.35 -32.26 -12.95
C PHE A 611 0.05 -31.86 -13.41
N SER A 612 1.09 -32.29 -12.68
CA SER A 612 2.49 -32.02 -13.06
C SER A 612 2.88 -32.67 -14.40
N GLU A 613 2.38 -33.88 -14.71
CA GLU A 613 2.57 -34.53 -16.01
C GLU A 613 1.87 -33.79 -17.16
N LEU A 614 0.67 -33.24 -16.92
CA LEU A 614 -0.04 -32.40 -17.89
C LEU A 614 0.77 -31.14 -18.23
N LEU A 615 1.27 -30.43 -17.22
CA LEU A 615 2.11 -29.23 -17.42
C LEU A 615 3.40 -29.56 -18.17
N ALA A 616 4.07 -30.67 -17.80
CA ALA A 616 5.28 -31.12 -18.48
C ALA A 616 5.03 -31.45 -19.96
N LEU A 617 3.88 -32.06 -20.27
CA LEU A 617 3.47 -32.30 -21.65
C LEU A 617 3.23 -30.99 -22.40
N GLY A 618 2.57 -30.00 -21.78
CA GLY A 618 2.37 -28.68 -22.37
C GLY A 618 3.67 -27.91 -22.63
N ARG A 619 4.70 -28.10 -21.80
CA ARG A 619 6.06 -27.58 -22.06
C ARG A 619 6.74 -28.26 -23.22
N LEU A 620 6.56 -29.58 -23.36
CA LEU A 620 7.19 -30.38 -24.40
C LEU A 620 6.54 -30.11 -25.77
N GLU A 621 5.22 -29.94 -25.79
CA GLU A 621 4.40 -29.71 -26.98
C GLU A 621 3.60 -28.39 -26.85
N PRO A 622 4.27 -27.23 -26.88
CA PRO A 622 3.61 -25.94 -26.71
C PRO A 622 2.65 -25.67 -27.87
N SER A 623 1.45 -25.20 -27.54
CA SER A 623 0.46 -24.76 -28.51
C SER A 623 0.27 -23.24 -28.42
N ALA A 624 0.23 -22.57 -29.56
CA ALA A 624 -0.12 -21.14 -29.59
C ALA A 624 -1.49 -20.93 -28.92
N PRO A 625 -1.67 -19.87 -28.13
CA PRO A 625 -2.99 -19.52 -27.60
C PRO A 625 -4.01 -19.34 -28.72
N VAL A 626 -5.25 -19.74 -28.46
CA VAL A 626 -6.42 -19.46 -29.29
C VAL A 626 -7.39 -18.66 -28.44
N PRO A 627 -7.23 -17.33 -28.38
CA PRO A 627 -8.04 -16.48 -27.51
C PRO A 627 -9.52 -16.52 -27.90
N PRO A 628 -10.45 -16.57 -26.94
CA PRO A 628 -11.87 -16.61 -27.21
C PRO A 628 -12.43 -15.22 -27.56
N ASP A 629 -13.56 -15.17 -28.25
CA ASP A 629 -14.35 -13.94 -28.37
C ASP A 629 -15.23 -13.74 -27.13
N ARG A 630 -15.62 -12.49 -26.85
CA ARG A 630 -16.43 -12.12 -25.68
C ARG A 630 -17.81 -12.80 -25.64
N GLU A 631 -18.40 -13.14 -26.78
CA GLU A 631 -19.70 -13.81 -26.85
C GLU A 631 -19.61 -15.33 -26.74
N GLU A 632 -18.40 -15.89 -26.73
CA GLU A 632 -18.20 -17.33 -26.62
C GLU A 632 -18.45 -17.85 -25.20
N MET A 633 -18.85 -19.12 -25.12
CA MET A 633 -19.02 -19.82 -23.86
C MET A 633 -17.66 -19.97 -23.16
N CYS A 634 -17.60 -19.56 -21.91
CA CYS A 634 -16.43 -19.70 -21.05
C CYS A 634 -16.57 -20.94 -20.16
N ALA A 635 -17.72 -21.07 -19.51
CA ALA A 635 -17.91 -22.07 -18.47
C ALA A 635 -19.35 -22.58 -18.36
N ILE A 636 -19.49 -23.78 -17.78
CA ILE A 636 -20.76 -24.33 -17.31
C ILE A 636 -20.63 -24.62 -15.81
N TYR A 637 -21.41 -23.94 -14.98
CA TYR A 637 -21.41 -24.16 -13.52
C TYR A 637 -22.63 -24.97 -13.10
N TYR A 638 -22.43 -26.20 -12.63
CA TYR A 638 -23.55 -26.98 -12.09
C TYR A 638 -23.92 -26.52 -10.68
N THR A 639 -25.19 -26.17 -10.49
CA THR A 639 -25.74 -25.76 -9.20
C THR A 639 -26.89 -26.68 -8.77
N SER A 640 -26.93 -27.03 -7.48
CA SER A 640 -28.04 -27.80 -6.89
C SER A 640 -29.22 -26.85 -6.65
N GLY A 641 -30.13 -26.76 -7.61
CA GLY A 641 -31.39 -26.03 -7.43
C GLY A 641 -32.38 -26.80 -6.53
N SER A 642 -33.49 -26.14 -6.19
CA SER A 642 -34.58 -26.71 -5.37
C SER A 642 -35.25 -27.97 -5.96
N THR A 643 -34.97 -28.31 -7.22
CA THR A 643 -35.54 -29.43 -7.97
C THR A 643 -34.76 -30.74 -7.81
N GLY A 644 -33.67 -30.75 -7.04
CA GLY A 644 -32.87 -31.95 -6.74
C GLY A 644 -31.87 -32.37 -7.82
N ILE A 645 -32.19 -32.20 -9.11
CA ILE A 645 -31.25 -32.42 -10.21
C ILE A 645 -30.41 -31.14 -10.44
N PRO A 646 -29.06 -31.21 -10.45
CA PRO A 646 -28.22 -30.05 -10.69
C PRO A 646 -28.40 -29.47 -12.09
N LYS A 647 -28.45 -28.13 -12.21
CA LYS A 647 -28.60 -27.43 -13.49
C LYS A 647 -27.29 -26.76 -13.89
N GLY A 648 -26.87 -26.89 -15.14
CA GLY A 648 -25.65 -26.26 -15.65
C GLY A 648 -25.90 -24.81 -16.08
N VAL A 649 -25.34 -23.84 -15.38
CA VAL A 649 -25.43 -22.41 -15.71
C VAL A 649 -24.41 -22.07 -16.80
N VAL A 650 -24.88 -21.59 -17.96
CA VAL A 650 -24.03 -21.24 -19.10
C VAL A 650 -23.51 -19.82 -18.96
N VAL A 651 -22.19 -19.67 -18.89
CA VAL A 651 -21.49 -18.40 -18.68
C VAL A 651 -20.64 -18.06 -19.89
N LYS A 652 -20.82 -16.85 -20.42
CA LYS A 652 -20.00 -16.29 -21.52
C LYS A 652 -18.74 -15.62 -21.02
N GLN A 653 -17.76 -15.45 -21.91
CA GLN A 653 -16.52 -14.71 -21.63
C GLN A 653 -16.81 -13.28 -21.12
N LYS A 654 -17.76 -12.58 -21.74
CA LYS A 654 -18.18 -11.24 -21.29
C LYS A 654 -18.72 -11.22 -19.87
N ALA A 655 -19.35 -12.30 -19.40
CA ALA A 655 -19.88 -12.36 -18.05
C ALA A 655 -18.76 -12.45 -17.02
N VAL A 656 -17.69 -13.20 -17.32
CA VAL A 656 -16.48 -13.24 -16.50
C VAL A 656 -15.77 -11.88 -16.46
N ALA A 657 -15.65 -11.21 -17.62
CA ALA A 657 -15.04 -9.88 -17.69
C ALA A 657 -15.90 -8.79 -17.02
N ALA A 658 -17.22 -8.78 -17.24
CA ALA A 658 -18.16 -7.82 -16.67
C ALA A 658 -18.37 -8.02 -15.16
N ALA A 659 -18.23 -9.26 -14.69
CA ALA A 659 -18.14 -9.58 -13.27
C ALA A 659 -16.76 -9.19 -12.72
N LYS A 660 -16.34 -7.93 -12.94
CA LYS A 660 -15.18 -7.24 -12.34
C LYS A 660 -14.93 -7.58 -10.85
N PHE A 661 -15.93 -8.15 -10.17
CA PHE A 661 -16.02 -8.52 -8.76
C PHE A 661 -16.16 -10.03 -8.46
N ALA A 662 -15.94 -10.93 -9.43
CA ALA A 662 -15.59 -12.31 -9.09
C ALA A 662 -14.19 -12.27 -8.46
N PHE A 663 -14.10 -12.58 -7.17
CA PHE A 663 -12.98 -12.20 -6.32
C PHE A 663 -11.60 -12.58 -6.88
N GLU A 664 -11.45 -13.79 -7.41
CA GLU A 664 -10.18 -14.27 -7.97
C GLU A 664 -9.77 -13.46 -9.20
N ASN A 665 -10.70 -13.15 -10.09
CA ASN A 665 -10.44 -12.30 -11.26
C ASN A 665 -10.17 -10.84 -10.84
N THR A 666 -10.81 -10.34 -9.78
CA THR A 666 -10.52 -9.03 -9.20
C THR A 666 -9.11 -8.98 -8.63
N CYS A 667 -8.71 -10.01 -7.88
CA CYS A 667 -7.37 -10.13 -7.32
C CYS A 667 -6.32 -10.14 -8.44
N LEU A 668 -6.54 -10.92 -9.50
CA LEU A 668 -5.66 -10.91 -10.67
C LEU A 668 -5.63 -9.53 -11.35
N PHE A 669 -6.78 -8.89 -11.51
CA PHE A 669 -6.88 -7.58 -12.15
C PHE A 669 -6.17 -6.46 -11.35
N TRP A 670 -6.12 -6.56 -10.02
CA TRP A 670 -5.53 -5.57 -9.11
C TRP A 670 -4.17 -5.93 -8.52
N GLY A 671 -3.61 -7.10 -8.83
CA GLY A 671 -2.29 -7.50 -8.34
C GLY A 671 -2.31 -7.99 -6.89
N VAL A 672 -3.42 -8.52 -6.41
CA VAL A 672 -3.56 -8.99 -5.02
C VAL A 672 -3.09 -10.45 -4.88
N THR A 673 -2.13 -10.69 -3.98
CA THR A 673 -1.67 -12.05 -3.66
C THR A 673 -2.77 -12.86 -2.99
N MET A 674 -3.07 -14.03 -3.54
CA MET A 674 -4.12 -14.93 -3.08
C MET A 674 -3.57 -16.12 -2.28
N GLY A 675 -4.33 -16.54 -1.27
CA GLY A 675 -4.15 -17.78 -0.54
C GLY A 675 -5.51 -18.45 -0.30
N TYR A 676 -5.54 -19.78 -0.30
CA TYR A 676 -6.75 -20.56 -0.06
C TYR A 676 -6.66 -21.27 1.29
N SER A 677 -7.80 -21.34 1.99
CA SER A 677 -7.90 -22.01 3.28
C SER A 677 -9.26 -22.69 3.41
N SER A 678 -9.31 -23.78 4.20
CA SER A 678 -10.56 -24.44 4.58
C SER A 678 -10.98 -24.01 5.97
N ALA A 679 -12.28 -24.11 6.27
CA ALA A 679 -12.80 -23.76 7.60
C ALA A 679 -12.18 -24.59 8.75
N ARG A 680 -11.56 -25.75 8.44
CA ARG A 680 -10.85 -26.63 9.39
C ARG A 680 -9.39 -26.22 9.62
N ALA A 681 -8.83 -25.39 8.76
CA ALA A 681 -7.42 -24.99 8.82
C ALA A 681 -7.20 -23.54 9.27
N LEU A 682 -8.28 -22.81 9.56
CA LEU A 682 -8.22 -21.39 9.92
C LEU A 682 -7.43 -21.13 11.21
N PHE A 683 -7.57 -21.99 12.22
CA PHE A 683 -7.02 -21.78 13.57
C PHE A 683 -6.11 -22.93 14.01
N ASP A 684 -5.18 -22.63 14.91
CA ASP A 684 -4.24 -23.63 15.45
C ASP A 684 -4.98 -24.81 16.11
N TYR A 685 -6.06 -24.54 16.86
CA TYR A 685 -6.81 -25.56 17.60
C TYR A 685 -7.73 -26.43 16.71
N THR A 686 -7.90 -26.08 15.43
CA THR A 686 -8.67 -26.89 14.48
C THR A 686 -7.79 -27.82 13.66
N LEU A 687 -6.46 -27.64 13.72
CA LEU A 687 -5.51 -28.53 13.08
C LEU A 687 -5.34 -29.83 13.91
N PRO A 688 -5.08 -30.98 13.26
CA PRO A 688 -4.74 -32.22 13.96
C PRO A 688 -3.53 -32.03 14.88
N SER A 689 -3.49 -32.75 16.01
CA SER A 689 -2.42 -32.65 17.01
C SER A 689 -1.02 -32.96 16.46
N GLU A 690 -0.95 -33.68 15.35
CA GLU A 690 0.28 -34.10 14.67
C GLU A 690 0.85 -32.98 13.77
N VAL A 691 0.06 -31.94 13.47
CA VAL A 691 0.46 -30.80 12.64
C VAL A 691 1.01 -29.69 13.55
N LEU A 692 2.33 -29.46 13.50
CA LEU A 692 3.02 -28.45 14.32
C LEU A 692 2.88 -27.00 13.80
N CYS A 693 2.13 -26.80 12.73
CA CYS A 693 1.99 -25.52 12.02
C CYS A 693 0.94 -24.62 12.65
N LYS A 694 1.08 -23.29 12.52
CA LYS A 694 0.01 -22.35 12.83
C LYS A 694 -1.15 -22.49 11.84
N GLY A 695 -2.35 -22.12 12.28
CA GLY A 695 -3.53 -21.96 11.43
C GLY A 695 -3.33 -20.89 10.35
N ASP A 696 -4.07 -21.00 9.25
CA ASP A 696 -3.84 -20.19 8.05
C ASP A 696 -3.97 -18.69 8.27
N LEU A 697 -4.89 -18.25 9.14
CA LEU A 697 -5.05 -16.81 9.42
C LEU A 697 -3.80 -16.21 10.07
N LYS A 698 -3.18 -16.93 11.01
CA LYS A 698 -1.95 -16.48 11.68
C LYS A 698 -0.72 -16.61 10.79
N ALA A 699 -0.66 -17.64 9.96
CA ALA A 699 0.48 -17.87 9.08
C ALA A 699 0.49 -16.90 7.89
N PHE A 700 -0.64 -16.72 7.20
CA PHE A 700 -0.75 -15.88 6.02
C PHE A 700 -0.90 -14.39 6.34
N GLN A 701 -1.48 -14.05 7.50
CA GLN A 701 -1.77 -12.68 7.92
C GLN A 701 -2.47 -11.84 6.83
N PRO A 702 -3.67 -12.25 6.38
CA PRO A 702 -4.37 -11.61 5.28
C PRO A 702 -4.68 -10.13 5.56
N THR A 703 -4.59 -9.29 4.53
CA THR A 703 -5.08 -7.90 4.56
C THR A 703 -6.54 -7.79 4.14
N PHE A 704 -7.02 -8.77 3.36
CA PHE A 704 -8.40 -8.93 2.91
C PHE A 704 -8.82 -10.39 3.10
N LEU A 705 -9.99 -10.63 3.69
CA LEU A 705 -10.51 -11.97 3.92
C LEU A 705 -11.95 -12.09 3.40
N ILE A 706 -12.19 -13.06 2.52
CA ILE A 706 -13.55 -13.47 2.11
C ILE A 706 -13.94 -14.74 2.86
N GLY A 707 -15.18 -14.78 3.34
CA GLY A 707 -15.71 -15.96 4.00
C GLY A 707 -17.23 -16.05 3.88
N VAL A 708 -17.74 -17.25 4.12
CA VAL A 708 -19.18 -17.49 4.32
C VAL A 708 -19.58 -17.18 5.76
N PRO A 709 -20.88 -17.00 6.08
CA PRO A 709 -21.33 -16.70 7.44
C PRO A 709 -20.75 -17.61 8.54
N ALA A 710 -20.58 -18.91 8.24
CA ALA A 710 -20.00 -19.85 9.19
C ALA A 710 -18.53 -19.53 9.58
N VAL A 711 -17.74 -18.96 8.67
CA VAL A 711 -16.36 -18.52 8.94
C VAL A 711 -16.38 -17.34 9.90
N TRP A 712 -17.24 -16.36 9.66
CA TRP A 712 -17.37 -15.16 10.50
C TRP A 712 -17.84 -15.47 11.91
N GLU A 713 -18.81 -16.38 12.06
CA GLU A 713 -19.26 -16.87 13.38
C GLU A 713 -18.13 -17.59 14.14
N ARG A 714 -17.32 -18.41 13.45
CA ARG A 714 -16.14 -19.05 14.07
C ARG A 714 -15.12 -18.02 14.53
N ILE A 715 -14.82 -16.98 13.73
CA ILE A 715 -13.92 -15.89 14.11
C ILE A 715 -14.44 -15.14 15.33
N LYS A 716 -15.72 -14.73 15.33
CA LYS A 716 -16.37 -14.05 16.46
C LYS A 716 -16.25 -14.87 17.75
N LYS A 717 -16.55 -16.17 17.69
CA LYS A 717 -16.45 -17.08 18.84
C LYS A 717 -15.02 -17.24 19.33
N ALA A 718 -14.05 -17.37 18.42
CA ALA A 718 -12.63 -17.45 18.78
C ALA A 718 -12.16 -16.18 19.52
N ILE A 719 -12.60 -15.00 19.06
CA ILE A 719 -12.33 -13.72 19.71
C ILE A 719 -12.96 -13.67 21.10
N ILE A 720 -14.26 -13.95 21.22
CA ILE A 720 -15.00 -13.93 22.49
C ILE A 720 -14.38 -14.91 23.49
N SER A 721 -14.03 -16.12 23.05
CA SER A 721 -13.37 -17.12 23.90
C SER A 721 -12.05 -16.59 24.44
N LYS A 722 -11.21 -15.98 23.59
CA LYS A 722 -9.91 -15.43 23.98
C LYS A 722 -10.05 -14.28 24.99
N ILE A 723 -11.05 -13.41 24.82
CA ILE A 723 -11.36 -12.31 25.74
C ILE A 723 -11.90 -12.84 27.07
N ASN A 724 -12.74 -13.88 27.05
CA ASN A 724 -13.30 -14.46 28.26
C ASN A 724 -12.25 -15.17 29.12
N THR A 725 -11.18 -15.68 28.51
CA THR A 725 -10.02 -16.24 29.21
C THR A 725 -9.00 -15.19 29.67
N ALA A 726 -9.16 -13.92 29.26
CA ALA A 726 -8.26 -12.84 29.65
C ALA A 726 -8.47 -12.38 31.11
N GLY A 727 -7.49 -11.65 31.67
CA GLY A 727 -7.59 -11.11 33.02
C GLY A 727 -8.77 -10.14 33.19
N LEU A 728 -9.31 -10.03 34.41
CA LEU A 728 -10.51 -9.23 34.72
C LEU A 728 -10.43 -7.79 34.19
N LEU A 729 -9.27 -7.14 34.34
CA LEU A 729 -9.05 -5.76 33.87
C LEU A 729 -9.10 -5.67 32.33
N GLN A 730 -8.45 -6.61 31.63
CA GLN A 730 -8.42 -6.63 30.17
C GLN A 730 -9.82 -6.89 29.59
N ARG A 731 -10.56 -7.84 30.18
CA ARG A 731 -11.95 -8.12 29.80
C ARG A 731 -12.86 -6.91 30.02
N ALA A 732 -12.75 -6.24 31.17
CA ALA A 732 -13.55 -5.05 31.46
C ALA A 732 -13.22 -3.89 30.50
N ALA A 733 -11.93 -3.65 30.23
CA ALA A 733 -11.48 -2.64 29.28
C ALA A 733 -12.02 -2.89 27.87
N PHE A 734 -11.96 -4.14 27.39
CA PHE A 734 -12.47 -4.53 26.08
C PHE A 734 -13.95 -4.18 25.91
N TRP A 735 -14.81 -4.64 26.82
CA TRP A 735 -16.26 -4.43 26.71
C TRP A 735 -16.65 -2.96 26.92
N THR A 736 -15.98 -2.27 27.85
CA THR A 736 -16.23 -0.84 28.10
C THR A 736 -15.90 -0.02 26.87
N TRP A 737 -14.76 -0.30 26.23
CA TRP A 737 -14.34 0.40 25.02
C TRP A 737 -15.24 0.08 23.83
N LEU A 738 -15.64 -1.17 23.63
CA LEU A 738 -16.59 -1.54 22.58
C LEU A 738 -17.91 -0.77 22.72
N SER A 739 -18.47 -0.70 23.93
CA SER A 739 -19.69 0.09 24.20
C SER A 739 -19.48 1.60 24.01
N ALA A 740 -18.33 2.14 24.42
CA ALA A 740 -18.00 3.54 24.21
C ALA A 740 -17.86 3.88 22.73
N LYS A 741 -17.16 3.03 21.96
CA LYS A 741 -16.97 3.19 20.51
C LYS A 741 -18.29 3.11 19.75
N ASP A 742 -19.16 2.16 20.11
CA ASP A 742 -20.51 2.04 19.51
C ASP A 742 -21.35 3.29 19.75
N MET A 743 -21.36 3.80 20.99
CA MET A 743 -22.01 5.07 21.32
C MET A 743 -21.39 6.26 20.54
N TRP A 744 -20.08 6.26 20.33
CA TRP A 744 -19.38 7.35 19.64
C TRP A 744 -19.73 7.42 18.16
N ILE A 745 -19.66 6.27 17.48
CA ILE A 745 -19.95 6.13 16.06
C ILE A 745 -21.43 6.38 15.80
N SER A 746 -22.33 5.83 16.62
CA SER A 746 -23.77 6.11 16.50
C SER A 746 -24.12 7.58 16.71
N SER A 747 -23.29 8.33 17.45
CA SER A 747 -23.43 9.78 17.67
C SER A 747 -22.73 10.65 16.60
N ARG A 748 -22.11 10.06 15.56
CA ARG A 748 -21.39 10.75 14.47
C ARG A 748 -20.28 11.71 14.95
N LEU A 749 -19.58 11.37 16.03
CA LEU A 749 -18.47 12.15 16.55
C LEU A 749 -17.13 11.77 15.85
N PRO A 750 -16.14 12.69 15.76
CA PRO A 750 -14.83 12.38 15.18
C PRO A 750 -14.11 11.27 15.95
N GLU A 751 -13.41 10.39 15.23
CA GLU A 751 -12.79 9.19 15.81
C GLU A 751 -11.61 9.49 16.76
N LEU A 752 -11.49 8.67 17.81
CA LEU A 752 -10.28 8.56 18.62
C LEU A 752 -9.63 7.18 18.41
N ASP A 753 -8.73 7.11 17.43
CA ASP A 753 -8.06 5.87 17.01
C ASP A 753 -6.97 5.37 17.99
N TYR A 754 -6.60 6.20 18.97
CA TYR A 754 -5.44 5.95 19.83
C TYR A 754 -5.56 4.72 20.74
N PHE A 755 -6.79 4.29 21.08
CA PHE A 755 -7.01 3.21 22.05
C PHE A 755 -7.28 1.85 21.39
N ASP A 756 -7.74 1.81 20.14
CA ASP A 756 -8.15 0.60 19.43
C ASP A 756 -7.04 -0.44 19.35
N THR A 757 -5.83 -0.03 18.94
CA THR A 757 -4.68 -0.93 18.81
C THR A 757 -4.32 -1.62 20.13
N SER A 758 -4.44 -0.89 21.25
CA SER A 758 -4.10 -1.43 22.58
C SER A 758 -5.18 -2.32 23.18
N ILE A 759 -6.46 -2.01 22.94
CA ILE A 759 -7.60 -2.70 23.56
C ILE A 759 -8.07 -3.88 22.70
N PHE A 760 -8.12 -3.71 21.39
CA PHE A 760 -8.57 -4.74 20.44
C PHE A 760 -7.44 -5.59 19.85
N GLY A 761 -6.17 -5.31 20.19
CA GLY A 761 -5.02 -6.08 19.69
C GLY A 761 -5.15 -7.60 19.89
N THR A 762 -5.72 -8.04 21.01
CA THR A 762 -5.98 -9.47 21.27
C THR A 762 -6.94 -10.12 20.28
N ALA A 763 -7.93 -9.36 19.79
CA ALA A 763 -8.87 -9.80 18.78
C ALA A 763 -8.25 -9.76 17.37
N ALA A 764 -7.47 -8.73 17.05
CA ALA A 764 -6.73 -8.63 15.79
C ALA A 764 -5.77 -9.81 15.58
N GLU A 765 -5.10 -10.28 16.64
CA GLU A 765 -4.24 -11.47 16.60
C GLU A 765 -4.96 -12.76 16.16
N VAL A 766 -6.27 -12.88 16.40
CA VAL A 766 -7.04 -14.07 15.99
C VAL A 766 -7.11 -14.19 14.47
N VAL A 767 -7.06 -13.06 13.76
CA VAL A 767 -7.11 -12.97 12.29
C VAL A 767 -5.75 -12.61 11.66
N GLY A 768 -4.65 -12.72 12.42
CA GLY A 768 -3.30 -12.45 11.93
C GLY A 768 -2.85 -10.98 11.96
N SER A 769 -3.60 -10.09 12.63
CA SER A 769 -3.29 -8.68 12.93
C SER A 769 -3.15 -7.71 11.74
N ARG A 770 -3.13 -8.19 10.50
CA ARG A 770 -3.00 -7.36 9.29
C ARG A 770 -4.31 -7.12 8.55
N LEU A 771 -5.41 -7.70 9.03
CA LEU A 771 -6.70 -7.61 8.38
C LEU A 771 -7.20 -6.16 8.36
N ARG A 772 -7.45 -5.64 7.17
CA ARG A 772 -7.98 -4.28 6.97
C ARG A 772 -9.45 -4.31 6.55
N PHE A 773 -9.90 -5.44 5.98
CA PHE A 773 -11.19 -5.58 5.32
C PHE A 773 -11.66 -7.03 5.32
N ALA A 774 -12.97 -7.21 5.43
CA ALA A 774 -13.60 -8.51 5.39
C ALA A 774 -14.85 -8.46 4.51
N MET A 775 -15.15 -9.55 3.79
CA MET A 775 -16.35 -9.67 2.96
C MET A 775 -17.08 -10.98 3.21
N SER A 776 -18.38 -10.89 3.51
CA SER A 776 -19.28 -12.03 3.62
C SER A 776 -20.08 -12.23 2.33
N GLY A 777 -20.18 -13.48 1.87
CA GLY A 777 -20.99 -13.89 0.73
C GLY A 777 -21.51 -15.32 0.86
N GLY A 778 -22.31 -15.79 -0.10
CA GLY A 778 -22.85 -17.16 -0.13
C GLY A 778 -24.00 -17.44 0.84
N GLY A 779 -24.30 -16.53 1.77
CA GLY A 779 -25.46 -16.60 2.65
C GLY A 779 -25.55 -15.38 3.59
N PRO A 780 -26.68 -15.17 4.28
CA PRO A 780 -26.86 -14.06 5.20
C PRO A 780 -25.98 -14.23 6.45
N VAL A 781 -25.25 -13.19 6.83
CA VAL A 781 -24.56 -13.07 8.12
C VAL A 781 -25.46 -12.35 9.12
N ALA A 782 -25.36 -12.67 10.41
CA ALA A 782 -26.12 -11.98 11.45
C ALA A 782 -25.66 -10.52 11.56
N GLU A 783 -26.60 -9.57 11.63
CA GLU A 783 -26.30 -8.13 11.77
C GLU A 783 -25.40 -7.87 13.00
N SER A 784 -25.64 -8.60 14.10
CA SER A 784 -24.83 -8.50 15.33
C SER A 784 -23.39 -9.00 15.16
N THR A 785 -23.18 -10.00 14.30
CA THR A 785 -21.85 -10.51 13.97
C THR A 785 -21.11 -9.57 13.02
N GLN A 786 -21.82 -9.04 12.02
CA GLN A 786 -21.27 -7.99 11.14
C GLN A 786 -20.84 -6.77 11.95
N HIS A 787 -21.73 -6.27 12.82
CA HIS A 787 -21.44 -5.14 13.69
C HIS A 787 -20.23 -5.41 14.60
N PHE A 788 -20.25 -6.52 15.35
CA PHE A 788 -19.15 -6.87 16.27
C PHE A 788 -17.79 -6.95 15.57
N LEU A 789 -17.71 -7.65 14.43
CA LEU A 789 -16.45 -7.82 13.71
C LEU A 789 -15.97 -6.52 13.07
N SER A 790 -16.89 -5.71 12.54
CA SER A 790 -16.56 -4.38 12.01
C SER A 790 -15.99 -3.44 13.06
N MET A 791 -16.49 -3.53 14.30
CA MET A 791 -16.06 -2.67 15.40
C MET A 791 -14.70 -3.06 15.99
N VAL A 792 -14.44 -4.37 16.05
CA VAL A 792 -13.32 -4.96 16.79
C VAL A 792 -12.13 -5.33 15.89
N VAL A 793 -12.38 -5.69 14.64
CA VAL A 793 -11.36 -6.29 13.77
C VAL A 793 -11.15 -5.45 12.52
N ALA A 794 -12.14 -5.44 11.64
CA ALA A 794 -12.09 -4.79 10.34
C ALA A 794 -13.51 -4.72 9.76
N PRO A 795 -13.85 -3.69 8.97
CA PRO A 795 -15.16 -3.55 8.35
C PRO A 795 -15.53 -4.80 7.55
N LEU A 796 -16.59 -5.48 7.99
CA LEU A 796 -17.20 -6.62 7.34
C LEU A 796 -18.33 -6.12 6.43
N VAL A 797 -18.11 -6.20 5.12
CA VAL A 797 -19.09 -5.86 4.09
C VAL A 797 -19.82 -7.11 3.59
N ASN A 798 -21.05 -6.94 3.13
CA ASN A 798 -21.83 -8.02 2.53
C ASN A 798 -21.82 -7.91 1.01
N GLY A 799 -21.73 -9.06 0.34
CA GLY A 799 -21.95 -9.21 -1.09
C GLY A 799 -23.09 -10.19 -1.38
N TYR A 800 -23.91 -9.86 -2.36
CA TYR A 800 -24.99 -10.70 -2.86
C TYR A 800 -24.81 -10.95 -4.35
N GLY A 801 -24.99 -12.20 -4.73
CA GLY A 801 -25.02 -12.64 -6.11
C GLY A 801 -25.29 -14.13 -6.19
N LEU A 802 -25.59 -14.58 -7.40
CA LEU A 802 -25.93 -15.96 -7.72
C LEU A 802 -24.93 -16.51 -8.73
N THR A 803 -24.89 -17.84 -8.88
CA THR A 803 -24.13 -18.47 -9.97
C THR A 803 -24.60 -17.94 -11.32
N GLU A 804 -25.92 -17.79 -11.50
CA GLU A 804 -26.57 -17.22 -12.68
C GLU A 804 -26.21 -15.76 -12.98
N THR A 805 -25.60 -15.04 -12.04
CA THR A 805 -25.17 -13.64 -12.22
C THR A 805 -23.67 -13.43 -12.06
N MET A 806 -22.89 -14.51 -11.99
CA MET A 806 -21.46 -14.48 -11.73
C MET A 806 -21.10 -13.70 -10.46
N ALA A 807 -21.87 -13.92 -9.40
CA ALA A 807 -21.79 -13.21 -8.11
C ALA A 807 -22.13 -11.71 -8.15
N MET A 808 -22.69 -11.19 -9.26
CA MET A 808 -23.12 -9.80 -9.36
C MET A 808 -24.58 -9.65 -8.91
N GLY A 809 -24.82 -8.83 -7.90
CA GLY A 809 -26.16 -8.45 -7.44
C GLY A 809 -26.11 -7.23 -6.55
N GLY A 810 -25.31 -7.31 -5.49
CA GLY A 810 -24.97 -6.19 -4.61
C GLY A 810 -23.62 -6.31 -4.00
N LEU A 811 -22.98 -5.17 -3.85
CA LEU A 811 -21.74 -5.06 -3.13
C LEU A 811 -21.78 -3.80 -2.28
N MET A 812 -21.60 -3.98 -0.98
CA MET A 812 -21.51 -2.85 -0.05
C MET A 812 -20.19 -2.12 -0.23
N ASP A 813 -20.30 -0.86 -0.64
CA ASP A 813 -19.19 0.09 -0.58
C ASP A 813 -18.88 0.31 0.92
N PRO A 814 -17.64 0.10 1.37
CA PRO A 814 -17.30 0.34 2.76
C PRO A 814 -17.46 1.80 3.22
N GLU A 815 -17.48 2.78 2.31
CA GLU A 815 -17.83 4.18 2.63
C GLU A 815 -19.33 4.35 2.94
N GLU A 816 -20.14 3.37 2.56
CA GLU A 816 -21.59 3.30 2.73
C GLU A 816 -21.96 2.19 3.74
N TRP A 817 -21.05 1.84 4.65
CA TRP A 817 -21.21 0.67 5.52
C TRP A 817 -22.48 0.74 6.39
N HIS A 818 -23.22 -0.37 6.40
CA HIS A 818 -24.47 -0.51 7.13
C HIS A 818 -24.69 -1.98 7.56
N THR A 819 -25.24 -2.24 8.73
CA THR A 819 -25.34 -3.60 9.30
C THR A 819 -26.53 -4.41 8.82
N GLY A 820 -27.31 -3.93 7.85
CA GLY A 820 -28.55 -4.60 7.43
C GLY A 820 -28.90 -4.45 5.95
N SER A 821 -28.07 -3.81 5.13
CA SER A 821 -28.26 -3.75 3.68
C SER A 821 -27.20 -4.60 2.98
N LEU A 822 -27.43 -4.92 1.70
CA LEU A 822 -26.44 -5.56 0.82
C LEU A 822 -25.63 -4.53 0.01
N GLY A 823 -25.91 -3.24 0.22
CA GLY A 823 -25.20 -2.14 -0.37
C GLY A 823 -25.72 -1.72 -1.75
N SER A 824 -24.77 -1.36 -2.61
CA SER A 824 -25.01 -0.72 -3.90
C SER A 824 -25.00 -1.73 -5.04
N ILE A 825 -25.71 -1.38 -6.13
CA ILE A 825 -25.80 -2.21 -7.33
C ILE A 825 -24.45 -2.12 -8.08
N PRO A 826 -23.80 -3.23 -8.46
CA PRO A 826 -22.59 -3.19 -9.29
C PRO A 826 -22.83 -2.47 -10.62
N GLY A 827 -21.82 -1.75 -11.13
CA GLY A 827 -21.96 -0.95 -12.35
C GLY A 827 -22.21 -1.76 -13.64
N SER A 828 -22.04 -3.08 -13.61
CA SER A 828 -22.26 -3.99 -14.75
C SER A 828 -23.69 -4.51 -14.86
N ILE A 829 -24.56 -4.19 -13.89
CA ILE A 829 -25.95 -4.65 -13.86
C ILE A 829 -26.93 -3.52 -13.53
N GLU A 830 -28.19 -3.74 -13.86
CA GLU A 830 -29.33 -3.03 -13.31
C GLU A 830 -30.32 -4.01 -12.67
N MET A 831 -31.13 -3.50 -11.76
CA MET A 831 -32.02 -4.29 -10.92
C MET A 831 -33.39 -3.63 -10.79
N LYS A 832 -34.46 -4.43 -10.78
CA LYS A 832 -35.81 -4.00 -10.41
C LYS A 832 -36.46 -4.99 -9.44
N LEU A 833 -37.51 -4.55 -8.75
CA LEU A 833 -38.35 -5.41 -7.92
C LEU A 833 -39.70 -5.62 -8.60
N VAL A 834 -40.17 -6.86 -8.65
CA VAL A 834 -41.46 -7.25 -9.26
C VAL A 834 -42.39 -7.81 -8.18
N ASP A 835 -43.64 -7.36 -8.15
CA ASP A 835 -44.61 -7.74 -7.13
C ASP A 835 -44.71 -9.26 -6.94
N TYR A 836 -44.83 -9.68 -5.68
CA TYR A 836 -45.22 -11.03 -5.30
C TYR A 836 -46.42 -10.96 -4.34
N PRO A 837 -47.64 -10.75 -4.88
CA PRO A 837 -48.82 -10.44 -4.07
C PRO A 837 -49.22 -11.54 -3.08
N GLU A 838 -48.96 -12.81 -3.42
CA GLU A 838 -49.33 -13.96 -2.58
C GLU A 838 -48.69 -13.93 -1.19
N ALA A 839 -47.51 -13.33 -1.07
CA ALA A 839 -46.80 -13.13 0.20
C ALA A 839 -46.79 -11.66 0.66
N GLY A 840 -47.56 -10.78 0.00
CA GLY A 840 -47.73 -9.37 0.40
C GLY A 840 -46.57 -8.44 0.02
N TYR A 841 -45.60 -8.88 -0.78
CA TYR A 841 -44.50 -8.04 -1.24
C TYR A 841 -44.92 -7.25 -2.48
N LEU A 842 -45.09 -5.94 -2.32
CA LEU A 842 -45.57 -5.06 -3.38
C LEU A 842 -44.61 -3.89 -3.57
N SER A 843 -44.37 -3.53 -4.83
CA SER A 843 -43.63 -2.34 -5.27
C SER A 843 -44.29 -1.03 -4.81
N SER A 844 -45.58 -1.08 -4.45
CA SER A 844 -46.37 0.03 -3.93
C SER A 844 -46.34 0.17 -2.41
N ASN A 845 -45.69 -0.75 -1.68
CA ASN A 845 -45.49 -0.63 -0.23
C ASN A 845 -44.65 0.62 0.10
N PRO A 846 -44.77 1.20 1.32
CA PRO A 846 -43.99 2.39 1.72
C PRO A 846 -42.47 2.22 1.53
N THR A 847 -41.99 1.01 1.82
CA THR A 847 -40.70 0.51 1.35
C THR A 847 -40.98 -0.48 0.21
N PRO A 848 -40.67 -0.15 -1.05
CA PRO A 848 -40.97 -1.02 -2.18
C PRO A 848 -40.29 -2.38 -2.03
N GLN A 849 -41.07 -3.44 -2.23
CA GLN A 849 -40.63 -4.83 -2.08
C GLN A 849 -41.04 -5.67 -3.29
N GLY A 850 -40.33 -6.76 -3.56
CA GLY A 850 -40.69 -7.68 -4.63
C GLY A 850 -39.58 -8.65 -4.97
N GLU A 851 -39.82 -9.52 -5.95
CA GLU A 851 -38.80 -10.37 -6.54
C GLU A 851 -37.72 -9.55 -7.22
N ILE A 852 -36.46 -9.86 -6.92
CA ILE A 852 -35.31 -9.23 -7.53
C ILE A 852 -35.16 -9.75 -8.97
N TRP A 853 -35.23 -8.85 -9.94
CA TRP A 853 -34.92 -9.15 -11.34
C TRP A 853 -33.65 -8.38 -11.73
N ILE A 854 -32.71 -9.06 -12.39
CA ILE A 854 -31.39 -8.51 -12.74
C ILE A 854 -31.16 -8.61 -14.26
N ARG A 855 -30.52 -7.59 -14.83
CA ARG A 855 -30.09 -7.56 -16.23
C ARG A 855 -28.70 -6.93 -16.34
N GLY A 856 -27.84 -7.48 -17.21
CA GLY A 856 -26.48 -6.99 -17.45
C GLY A 856 -25.58 -8.05 -18.07
N ASP A 857 -24.36 -7.68 -18.45
CA ASP A 857 -23.41 -8.58 -19.14
C ASP A 857 -22.92 -9.74 -18.24
N SER A 858 -23.06 -9.63 -16.91
CA SER A 858 -22.70 -10.69 -15.95
C SER A 858 -23.76 -11.79 -15.79
N VAL A 859 -24.96 -11.60 -16.35
CA VAL A 859 -26.07 -12.57 -16.27
C VAL A 859 -25.80 -13.73 -17.24
N MET A 860 -26.12 -14.96 -16.81
CA MET A 860 -26.00 -16.17 -17.60
C MET A 860 -26.75 -16.09 -18.93
N GLU A 861 -26.35 -16.91 -19.89
CA GLU A 861 -27.12 -17.08 -21.14
C GLU A 861 -28.36 -17.96 -20.95
N GLY A 862 -28.28 -18.92 -20.04
CA GLY A 862 -29.35 -19.88 -19.75
C GLY A 862 -28.83 -21.13 -19.06
N TYR A 863 -29.70 -22.12 -18.92
CA TYR A 863 -29.33 -23.45 -18.42
C TYR A 863 -28.99 -24.39 -19.58
N TYR A 864 -27.84 -25.08 -19.46
CA TYR A 864 -27.29 -25.97 -20.48
C TYR A 864 -28.25 -27.12 -20.79
N ASP A 865 -28.58 -27.28 -22.07
CA ASP A 865 -29.55 -28.24 -22.61
C ASP A 865 -30.91 -28.27 -21.88
N ASN A 866 -31.33 -27.13 -21.31
CA ASN A 866 -32.59 -27.02 -20.56
C ASN A 866 -33.38 -25.75 -20.94
N PRO A 867 -34.05 -25.74 -22.11
CA PRO A 867 -34.76 -24.57 -22.63
C PRO A 867 -35.98 -24.17 -21.79
N GLU A 868 -36.66 -25.13 -21.16
CA GLU A 868 -37.84 -24.87 -20.34
C GLU A 868 -37.49 -24.07 -19.07
N ASP A 869 -36.49 -24.53 -18.30
CA ASP A 869 -36.03 -23.78 -17.14
C ASP A 869 -35.39 -22.44 -17.53
N THR A 870 -34.71 -22.40 -18.68
CA THR A 870 -34.13 -21.15 -19.20
C THR A 870 -35.21 -20.11 -19.48
N LYS A 871 -36.31 -20.50 -20.14
CA LYS A 871 -37.46 -19.62 -20.40
C LYS A 871 -38.18 -19.16 -19.13
N ASN A 872 -38.18 -20.01 -18.09
CA ASN A 872 -38.76 -19.65 -16.80
C ASN A 872 -37.89 -18.62 -16.06
N ALA A 873 -36.57 -18.78 -16.12
CA ALA A 873 -35.60 -17.94 -15.43
C ALA A 873 -35.29 -16.62 -16.15
N ILE A 874 -35.22 -16.61 -17.49
CA ILE A 874 -34.89 -15.43 -18.30
C ILE A 874 -36.12 -15.02 -19.12
N LYS A 875 -36.58 -13.79 -18.92
CA LYS A 875 -37.70 -13.22 -19.68
C LYS A 875 -37.26 -12.75 -21.07
N SER A 876 -38.21 -12.59 -21.98
CA SER A 876 -37.96 -12.22 -23.38
C SER A 876 -37.28 -10.86 -23.56
N ASP A 877 -37.35 -9.99 -22.56
CA ASP A 877 -36.72 -8.67 -22.50
C ASP A 877 -35.37 -8.66 -21.75
N GLY A 878 -34.83 -9.86 -21.47
CA GLY A 878 -33.48 -10.07 -20.92
C GLY A 878 -33.37 -10.01 -19.41
N TRP A 879 -34.49 -9.90 -18.68
CA TRP A 879 -34.48 -9.95 -17.21
C TRP A 879 -34.35 -11.37 -16.69
N PHE A 880 -33.37 -11.59 -15.82
CA PHE A 880 -33.23 -12.81 -15.04
C PHE A 880 -34.02 -12.71 -13.73
N CYS A 881 -34.88 -13.68 -13.48
CA CYS A 881 -35.72 -13.81 -12.29
C CYS A 881 -34.96 -14.60 -11.22
N THR A 882 -34.51 -13.93 -10.17
CA THR A 882 -33.62 -14.55 -9.17
C THR A 882 -34.33 -15.56 -8.26
N GLY A 883 -35.65 -15.44 -8.06
CA GLY A 883 -36.38 -16.17 -7.03
C GLY A 883 -36.17 -15.63 -5.60
N ASP A 884 -35.39 -14.57 -5.45
CA ASP A 884 -35.07 -13.90 -4.19
C ASP A 884 -35.92 -12.62 -4.04
N ILE A 885 -36.33 -12.28 -2.81
CA ILE A 885 -37.16 -11.11 -2.49
C ILE A 885 -36.30 -10.00 -1.91
N GLY A 886 -36.36 -8.83 -2.54
CA GLY A 886 -35.63 -7.63 -2.15
C GLY A 886 -36.53 -6.51 -1.65
N GLN A 887 -35.91 -5.53 -1.02
CA GLN A 887 -36.49 -4.28 -0.57
C GLN A 887 -35.56 -3.11 -0.92
N TRP A 888 -36.13 -2.00 -1.41
CA TRP A 888 -35.40 -0.74 -1.55
C TRP A 888 -35.43 0.05 -0.25
N GLU A 889 -34.26 0.46 0.21
CA GLU A 889 -34.12 1.38 1.33
C GLU A 889 -34.19 2.84 0.82
N PRO A 890 -34.63 3.80 1.66
CA PRO A 890 -34.74 5.21 1.27
C PRO A 890 -33.42 5.83 0.81
N ASN A 891 -32.28 5.29 1.27
CA ASN A 891 -30.95 5.74 0.88
C ASN A 891 -30.50 5.17 -0.49
N GLY A 892 -31.31 4.32 -1.13
CA GLY A 892 -30.98 3.69 -2.42
C GLY A 892 -30.20 2.38 -2.31
N HIS A 893 -29.88 1.88 -1.12
CA HIS A 893 -29.40 0.51 -0.97
C HIS A 893 -30.52 -0.49 -1.20
N PHE A 894 -30.15 -1.73 -1.51
CA PHE A 894 -31.10 -2.83 -1.47
C PHE A 894 -30.80 -3.78 -0.31
N LYS A 895 -31.85 -4.41 0.18
CA LYS A 895 -31.81 -5.43 1.23
C LYS A 895 -32.45 -6.70 0.68
N LEU A 896 -31.78 -7.84 0.87
CA LEU A 896 -32.40 -9.15 0.67
C LEU A 896 -33.21 -9.46 1.93
N ILE A 897 -34.49 -9.73 1.74
CA ILE A 897 -35.42 -9.97 2.86
C ILE A 897 -35.98 -11.39 2.85
N ASP A 898 -36.00 -12.09 1.71
CA ASP A 898 -36.52 -13.45 1.64
C ASP A 898 -36.09 -14.24 0.39
N ARG A 899 -36.48 -15.53 0.35
CA ARG A 899 -36.47 -16.38 -0.84
C ARG A 899 -37.85 -16.96 -1.10
N LYS A 900 -38.37 -16.81 -2.32
CA LYS A 900 -39.72 -17.30 -2.69
C LYS A 900 -39.96 -18.76 -2.31
N LYS A 901 -38.94 -19.62 -2.45
CA LYS A 901 -39.02 -21.07 -2.19
C LYS A 901 -38.85 -21.47 -0.73
N ASN A 902 -38.32 -20.60 0.14
CA ASN A 902 -38.10 -20.89 1.57
C ASN A 902 -39.16 -20.26 2.47
N LEU A 903 -40.15 -19.59 1.88
CA LEU A 903 -41.32 -19.08 2.56
C LEU A 903 -42.28 -20.22 2.91
N VAL A 904 -42.39 -20.52 4.20
CA VAL A 904 -43.38 -21.48 4.70
C VAL A 904 -44.59 -20.75 5.25
N LYS A 905 -45.75 -21.01 4.66
CA LYS A 905 -47.02 -20.56 5.21
C LYS A 905 -47.39 -21.45 6.40
N THR A 906 -47.47 -20.87 7.59
CA THR A 906 -47.86 -21.57 8.82
C THR A 906 -49.37 -21.78 8.91
N LEU A 907 -49.81 -22.54 9.91
CA LEU A 907 -51.23 -22.81 10.18
C LEU A 907 -52.08 -21.53 10.31
N ASN A 908 -51.48 -20.44 10.79
CA ASN A 908 -52.14 -19.15 10.98
C ASN A 908 -52.31 -18.36 9.68
N GLY A 909 -51.81 -18.88 8.55
CA GLY A 909 -51.82 -18.21 7.26
C GLY A 909 -50.70 -17.19 7.06
N GLU A 910 -49.86 -16.98 8.08
CA GLU A 910 -48.69 -16.10 8.02
C GLU A 910 -47.46 -16.83 7.49
N TYR A 911 -46.62 -16.11 6.76
CA TYR A 911 -45.39 -16.64 6.16
C TYR A 911 -44.19 -16.46 7.08
N ILE A 912 -43.33 -17.49 7.17
CA ILE A 912 -42.07 -17.46 7.90
C ILE A 912 -40.90 -17.62 6.94
N ALA A 913 -39.93 -16.71 7.06
CA ALA A 913 -38.65 -16.72 6.35
C ALA A 913 -37.63 -17.58 7.12
N LEU A 914 -37.43 -18.84 6.71
CA LEU A 914 -36.57 -19.77 7.46
C LEU A 914 -35.09 -19.32 7.53
N GLU A 915 -34.51 -18.84 6.41
CA GLU A 915 -33.10 -18.41 6.38
C GLU A 915 -32.83 -17.17 7.26
N LYS A 916 -33.81 -16.26 7.37
CA LYS A 916 -33.74 -15.12 8.30
C LYS A 916 -33.60 -15.62 9.73
N LEU A 917 -34.43 -16.60 10.12
CA LEU A 917 -34.38 -17.19 11.45
C LEU A 917 -33.06 -17.93 11.69
N GLU A 918 -32.59 -18.72 10.72
CA GLU A 918 -31.30 -19.42 10.81
C GLU A 918 -30.14 -18.44 11.06
N SER A 919 -30.09 -17.33 10.33
CA SER A 919 -29.06 -16.28 10.52
C SER A 919 -29.09 -15.70 11.93
N ILE A 920 -30.28 -15.34 12.43
CA ILE A 920 -30.46 -14.74 13.76
C ILE A 920 -30.07 -15.73 14.87
N TYR A 921 -30.60 -16.95 14.82
CA TYR A 921 -30.36 -17.96 15.86
C TYR A 921 -28.93 -18.51 15.84
N ARG A 922 -28.20 -18.45 14.72
CA ARG A 922 -26.78 -18.85 14.63
C ARG A 922 -25.86 -18.02 15.55
N SER A 923 -26.30 -16.82 15.95
CA SER A 923 -25.59 -15.97 16.90
C SER A 923 -25.58 -16.51 18.35
N ALA A 924 -26.40 -17.51 18.68
CA ALA A 924 -26.40 -18.14 19.99
C ALA A 924 -25.08 -18.89 20.27
N THR A 925 -24.50 -18.70 21.46
CA THR A 925 -23.21 -19.31 21.84
C THR A 925 -23.23 -20.83 21.70
N LEU A 926 -24.34 -21.48 22.08
CA LEU A 926 -24.53 -22.91 21.94
C LEU A 926 -24.53 -23.40 20.49
N VAL A 927 -24.92 -22.59 19.51
CA VAL A 927 -25.21 -23.06 18.15
C VAL A 927 -23.94 -23.09 17.30
N SER A 928 -23.41 -24.27 16.98
CA SER A 928 -22.35 -24.40 15.95
C SER A 928 -22.93 -24.27 14.54
N ASN A 929 -24.05 -24.98 14.30
CA ASN A 929 -24.85 -24.87 13.08
C ASN A 929 -26.34 -25.08 13.41
N ILE A 930 -27.24 -24.57 12.56
CA ILE A 930 -28.68 -24.61 12.79
C ILE A 930 -29.45 -24.75 11.49
N CYS A 931 -30.53 -25.52 11.53
CA CYS A 931 -31.53 -25.63 10.49
C CYS A 931 -32.90 -25.34 11.09
N MET A 932 -33.65 -24.45 10.45
CA MET A 932 -35.00 -24.12 10.87
C MET A 932 -36.00 -24.97 10.10
N TYR A 933 -36.93 -25.58 10.84
CA TYR A 933 -38.02 -26.34 10.26
C TYR A 933 -39.36 -25.71 10.64
N ALA A 934 -40.20 -25.47 9.64
CA ALA A 934 -41.58 -25.07 9.83
C ALA A 934 -42.50 -26.01 9.05
N SER A 935 -43.60 -26.42 9.69
CA SER A 935 -44.64 -27.22 9.04
C SER A 935 -45.86 -26.34 8.75
N PRO A 936 -46.52 -26.49 7.59
CA PRO A 936 -47.79 -25.82 7.32
C PRO A 936 -48.90 -26.14 8.32
N THR A 937 -48.75 -27.24 9.06
CA THR A 937 -49.73 -27.72 10.07
C THR A 937 -49.46 -27.16 11.47
N ARG A 938 -48.38 -26.41 11.68
CA ARG A 938 -47.99 -25.85 12.99
C ARG A 938 -47.94 -24.32 12.93
N ALA A 939 -48.14 -23.69 14.09
CA ALA A 939 -48.17 -22.23 14.22
C ALA A 939 -46.78 -21.61 14.38
N ARG A 940 -45.78 -22.40 14.80
CA ARG A 940 -44.41 -21.94 15.11
C ARG A 940 -43.37 -22.94 14.61
N PRO A 941 -42.14 -22.48 14.30
CA PRO A 941 -41.07 -23.35 13.83
C PRO A 941 -40.33 -24.03 15.00
N ILE A 942 -39.54 -25.06 14.67
CA ILE A 942 -38.54 -25.66 15.57
C ILE A 942 -37.13 -25.47 15.00
N ALA A 943 -36.12 -25.61 15.87
CA ALA A 943 -34.72 -25.55 15.49
C ALA A 943 -34.04 -26.92 15.63
N ILE A 944 -33.30 -27.34 14.61
CA ILE A 944 -32.37 -28.47 14.68
C ILE A 944 -30.97 -27.88 14.80
N VAL A 945 -30.27 -28.16 15.91
CA VAL A 945 -29.01 -27.50 16.27
C VAL A 945 -27.90 -28.52 16.40
N ILE A 946 -26.80 -28.29 15.69
CA ILE A 946 -25.49 -28.87 16.03
C ILE A 946 -24.90 -27.96 17.10
N PRO A 947 -24.72 -28.43 18.33
CA PRO A 947 -24.22 -27.59 19.39
C PRO A 947 -22.70 -27.44 19.32
N SER A 948 -22.19 -26.34 19.88
CA SER A 948 -20.76 -26.11 20.09
C SER A 948 -20.28 -26.99 21.24
N ARG A 949 -19.27 -27.83 20.99
CA ARG A 949 -18.72 -28.75 22.00
C ARG A 949 -18.29 -28.04 23.29
N PRO A 950 -17.52 -26.92 23.26
CA PRO A 950 -17.24 -26.14 24.47
C PRO A 950 -18.49 -25.69 25.23
N ALA A 951 -19.54 -25.25 24.53
CA ALA A 951 -20.77 -24.76 25.16
C ALA A 951 -21.57 -25.89 25.83
N ILE A 952 -21.64 -27.07 25.21
CA ILE A 952 -22.28 -28.26 25.81
C ILE A 952 -21.51 -28.72 27.05
N GLN A 953 -20.18 -28.69 27.01
CA GLN A 953 -19.34 -29.05 28.15
C GLN A 953 -19.56 -28.07 29.32
N GLU A 954 -19.69 -26.78 29.03
CA GLU A 954 -20.00 -25.78 30.05
C GLU A 954 -21.39 -26.01 30.68
N LEU A 955 -22.41 -26.28 29.87
CA LEU A 955 -23.75 -26.63 30.36
C LEU A 955 -23.74 -27.92 31.19
N ALA A 956 -22.95 -28.92 30.79
CA ALA A 956 -22.76 -30.16 31.55
C ALA A 956 -22.16 -29.87 32.93
N VAL A 957 -21.11 -29.04 33.02
CA VAL A 957 -20.52 -28.62 34.30
C VAL A 957 -21.55 -27.91 35.18
N GLN A 958 -22.31 -26.96 34.62
CA GLN A 958 -23.34 -26.20 35.35
C GLN A 958 -24.44 -27.11 35.91
N ARG A 959 -24.70 -28.24 35.25
CA ARG A 959 -25.70 -29.24 35.64
C ARG A 959 -25.13 -30.39 36.48
N GLY A 960 -23.84 -30.38 36.80
CA GLY A 960 -23.18 -31.46 37.54
C GLY A 960 -23.06 -32.78 36.78
N LEU A 961 -23.08 -32.72 35.44
CA LEU A 961 -22.87 -33.85 34.54
C LEU A 961 -21.37 -33.98 34.18
N ASP A 962 -20.94 -35.14 33.71
CA ASP A 962 -19.56 -35.34 33.25
C ASP A 962 -19.29 -34.55 31.96
N PRO A 963 -18.40 -33.52 31.97
CA PRO A 963 -18.08 -32.74 30.78
C PRO A 963 -17.27 -33.51 29.74
N LYS A 964 -16.77 -34.71 30.07
CA LYS A 964 -16.08 -35.60 29.13
C LYS A 964 -17.00 -36.67 28.52
N GLY A 965 -18.28 -36.67 28.88
CA GLY A 965 -19.26 -37.58 28.29
C GLY A 965 -19.35 -37.43 26.77
N GLU A 966 -19.78 -38.50 26.09
CA GLU A 966 -20.04 -38.46 24.65
C GLU A 966 -21.09 -37.38 24.33
N THR A 967 -20.84 -36.56 23.31
CA THR A 967 -21.73 -35.44 22.94
C THR A 967 -23.17 -35.93 22.72
N SER A 968 -23.35 -37.08 22.08
CA SER A 968 -24.64 -37.76 21.86
C SER A 968 -25.42 -38.03 23.16
N SER A 969 -24.72 -38.35 24.25
CA SER A 969 -25.34 -38.61 25.56
C SER A 969 -25.75 -37.31 26.27
N LEU A 970 -25.01 -36.22 26.04
CA LEU A 970 -25.29 -34.90 26.61
C LEU A 970 -26.42 -34.19 25.86
N THR A 971 -26.48 -34.31 24.54
CA THR A 971 -27.53 -33.68 23.71
C THR A 971 -28.92 -34.25 23.94
N GLN A 972 -29.01 -35.48 24.48
CA GLN A 972 -30.28 -36.11 24.85
C GLN A 972 -30.75 -35.77 26.27
N GLN A 973 -29.94 -35.06 27.08
CA GLN A 973 -30.32 -34.70 28.45
C GLN A 973 -31.42 -33.62 28.44
N PRO A 974 -32.61 -33.86 29.04
CA PRO A 974 -33.71 -32.89 29.03
C PRO A 974 -33.34 -31.52 29.59
N GLY A 975 -32.44 -31.48 30.59
CA GLY A 975 -31.93 -30.23 31.17
C GLY A 975 -31.13 -29.41 30.15
N ILE A 976 -30.26 -30.05 29.37
CA ILE A 976 -29.44 -29.40 28.34
C ILE A 976 -30.32 -28.91 27.18
N VAL A 977 -31.29 -29.71 26.74
CA VAL A 977 -32.26 -29.31 25.70
C VAL A 977 -33.10 -28.11 26.15
N SER A 978 -33.51 -28.07 27.42
CA SER A 978 -34.23 -26.92 27.99
C SER A 978 -33.36 -25.65 28.03
N ASP A 979 -32.10 -25.77 28.44
CA ASP A 979 -31.16 -24.64 28.48
C ASP A 979 -30.89 -24.11 27.07
N ALA A 980 -30.75 -25.02 26.09
CA ALA A 980 -30.63 -24.68 24.67
C ALA A 980 -31.84 -23.87 24.17
N LEU A 981 -33.06 -24.33 24.45
CA LEU A 981 -34.28 -23.65 24.05
C LEU A 981 -34.40 -22.26 24.70
N GLN A 982 -34.01 -22.12 25.97
CA GLN A 982 -34.00 -20.83 26.65
C GLN A 982 -33.00 -19.86 26.01
N GLN A 983 -31.79 -20.31 25.67
CA GLN A 983 -30.81 -19.48 24.96
C GLN A 983 -31.36 -19.00 23.61
N LEU A 984 -31.98 -19.88 22.81
CA LEU A 984 -32.61 -19.49 21.55
C LEU A 984 -33.73 -18.46 21.77
N LYS A 985 -34.62 -18.68 22.75
CA LYS A 985 -35.68 -17.70 23.09
C LYS A 985 -35.12 -16.36 23.55
N GLN A 986 -33.98 -16.35 24.24
CA GLN A 986 -33.30 -15.12 24.63
C GLN A 986 -32.74 -14.38 23.41
N VAL A 987 -32.16 -15.09 22.43
CA VAL A 987 -31.73 -14.50 21.15
C VAL A 987 -32.92 -13.91 20.39
N ALA A 988 -34.04 -14.64 20.30
CA ALA A 988 -35.25 -14.16 19.65
C ALA A 988 -35.77 -12.85 20.26
N LYS A 989 -35.75 -12.74 21.60
CA LYS A 989 -36.15 -11.55 22.33
C LYS A 989 -35.22 -10.36 22.03
N HIS A 990 -33.91 -10.57 22.03
CA HIS A 990 -32.95 -9.50 21.71
C HIS A 990 -33.06 -9.04 20.25
N ALA A 991 -33.39 -9.95 19.34
CA ALA A 991 -33.60 -9.66 17.93
C ALA A 991 -35.00 -9.11 17.60
N ASN A 992 -35.86 -8.87 18.61
CA ASN A 992 -37.24 -8.41 18.46
C ASN A 992 -38.07 -9.24 17.44
N LEU A 993 -37.90 -10.56 17.45
CA LEU A 993 -38.67 -11.46 16.59
C LEU A 993 -40.16 -11.44 16.95
N ALA A 994 -41.01 -11.54 15.93
CA ALA A 994 -42.45 -11.66 16.12
C ALA A 994 -42.79 -12.98 16.86
N SER A 995 -43.92 -13.03 17.58
CA SER A 995 -44.26 -14.22 18.37
C SER A 995 -44.37 -15.52 17.54
N LEU A 996 -44.67 -15.40 16.25
CA LEU A 996 -44.75 -16.52 15.29
C LEU A 996 -43.35 -17.03 14.86
N GLU A 997 -42.33 -16.17 14.93
CA GLU A 997 -40.93 -16.44 14.55
C GLU A 997 -40.12 -17.06 15.70
N VAL A 998 -40.66 -17.07 16.92
CA VAL A 998 -40.03 -17.66 18.10
C VAL A 998 -40.13 -19.18 18.05
N VAL A 999 -38.99 -19.87 18.14
CA VAL A 999 -38.93 -21.33 18.15
C VAL A 999 -39.77 -21.94 19.27
N GLU A 1000 -40.59 -22.94 18.91
CA GLU A 1000 -41.41 -23.71 19.84
C GLU A 1000 -40.57 -24.73 20.60
N GLY A 1001 -39.63 -25.38 19.91
CA GLY A 1001 -38.76 -26.42 20.44
C GLY A 1001 -37.39 -26.48 19.74
N VAL A 1002 -36.48 -27.26 20.31
CA VAL A 1002 -35.13 -27.49 19.79
C VAL A 1002 -34.79 -28.98 19.82
N VAL A 1003 -34.15 -29.46 18.76
CA VAL A 1003 -33.55 -30.79 18.66
C VAL A 1003 -32.04 -30.61 18.60
N LEU A 1004 -31.32 -31.20 19.54
CA LEU A 1004 -29.86 -31.19 19.54
C LEU A 1004 -29.36 -32.47 18.86
N VAL A 1005 -28.62 -32.32 17.78
CA VAL A 1005 -28.00 -33.44 17.06
C VAL A 1005 -26.53 -33.58 17.44
N ASP A 1006 -26.03 -34.81 17.40
CA ASP A 1006 -24.67 -35.19 17.72
C ASP A 1006 -23.64 -34.69 16.69
N ASP A 1007 -22.33 -34.80 17.05
CA ASP A 1007 -21.13 -34.21 16.42
C ASP A 1007 -20.88 -34.58 14.93
N LEU A 1008 -21.88 -35.08 14.20
CA LEU A 1008 -21.85 -35.11 12.74
C LEU A 1008 -21.90 -33.64 12.25
N GLU A 1009 -20.73 -33.02 12.11
CA GLU A 1009 -20.58 -31.79 11.33
C GLU A 1009 -21.38 -31.98 10.03
N TRP A 1010 -22.34 -31.09 9.76
CA TRP A 1010 -22.99 -31.04 8.45
C TRP A 1010 -21.92 -30.73 7.41
N SER A 1011 -21.44 -31.79 6.76
CA SER A 1011 -20.44 -31.76 5.71
C SER A 1011 -21.08 -32.14 4.37
N THR A 1012 -20.39 -31.79 3.30
CA THR A 1012 -20.72 -32.24 1.93
C THR A 1012 -20.76 -33.77 1.82
N GLU A 1013 -19.94 -34.47 2.61
CA GLU A 1013 -19.87 -35.94 2.65
C GLU A 1013 -21.12 -36.57 3.27
N ASN A 1014 -21.70 -35.96 4.30
CA ASN A 1014 -22.86 -36.47 5.01
C ASN A 1014 -24.20 -35.91 4.49
N ALA A 1015 -24.17 -34.95 3.56
CA ALA A 1015 -25.36 -34.29 3.02
C ALA A 1015 -26.36 -35.25 2.34
N SER A 1016 -25.88 -36.35 1.74
CA SER A 1016 -26.73 -37.38 1.12
C SER A 1016 -27.59 -38.15 2.13
N SER A 1017 -27.23 -38.14 3.41
CA SER A 1017 -27.99 -38.79 4.49
C SER A 1017 -29.10 -37.90 5.07
N PHE A 1018 -29.08 -36.59 4.79
CA PHE A 1018 -30.07 -35.61 5.24
C PHE A 1018 -31.01 -35.22 4.10
N ASN A 1019 -31.79 -36.18 3.60
CA ASN A 1019 -32.95 -35.84 2.79
C ASN A 1019 -34.04 -35.27 3.72
N ARG A 1020 -34.60 -34.08 3.40
CA ARG A 1020 -35.64 -33.40 4.19
C ARG A 1020 -36.90 -34.26 4.46
N THR A 1021 -37.05 -35.38 3.77
CA THR A 1021 -38.09 -36.40 3.96
C THR A 1021 -37.86 -37.32 5.17
N ALA A 1022 -36.68 -37.35 5.78
CA ALA A 1022 -36.39 -38.24 6.91
C ALA A 1022 -37.06 -37.82 8.24
N CYS A 1023 -37.62 -36.62 8.33
CA CYS A 1023 -38.34 -36.15 9.52
C CYS A 1023 -39.83 -36.58 9.60
N ASP A 1024 -40.36 -37.30 8.59
CA ASP A 1024 -41.75 -37.78 8.61
C ASP A 1024 -41.94 -39.07 9.46
N GLY A 1025 -40.91 -39.53 10.17
CA GLY A 1025 -40.93 -40.76 10.97
C GLY A 1025 -40.50 -40.57 12.43
N ALA A 1026 -41.49 -40.65 13.34
CA ALA A 1026 -41.40 -41.02 14.77
C ALA A 1026 -40.43 -40.26 15.72
N MET A 1027 -39.71 -39.22 15.30
CA MET A 1027 -38.87 -38.38 16.19
C MET A 1027 -39.20 -36.87 16.17
N CYS A 1028 -40.34 -36.47 15.57
CA CYS A 1028 -40.89 -35.11 15.68
C CYS A 1028 -42.10 -35.05 16.61
#